data_AF-A0A395M053-F1
#
_entry.id   AF-A0A395M053-F1
#
_cell.length_a   1.000
_cell.length_b   1.000
_cell.length_c   1.000
_cell.angle_alpha   90.00
_cell.angle_beta   90.00
_cell.angle_gamma   90.00
#
_symmetry.space_group_name_H-M   'P 1'
#
loop_
_entity.id
_entity.type
_entity.pdbx_description
1 polymer ?
#
loop_
_entity_poly.entity_id
_entity_poly.type
_entity_poly.pdbx_seq_one_letter_code
_entity_poly.pdbx_strand_id
1 'polypeptide(L)'
;MQLKHDCIRLIPLSEGDVYYQCEKSKIITHRNVAGVSPIFRYESRLQKRILGQREGEEKDVLIDNHYRKIYQEVAPEPLVSKEHTAQLKSIEAARVQQQFLNGQVNVLSCSTTFELGVDVGSLETVFLRNVPPTPANYIQRAGRAGRRLSSTAYVLTFCLRRSHDLKHFQNPVAIIKGEIRVPRVSIVNEKIVRRHIHSVAFAAFWKAYPQYFGNMETFFLSGQAGAAFQAGLQPVQQNPDGFDANAFVENFVRQTLPETHEIFAFLNGKPPEVADAVKEIMPETLHAELCGDDGWKWLPELIGINAKDSNLDGLLLRFASEFYSTLAKLEKSIEQFTRDRNFGEAQRLEESKNTFKQRQFIAEAARFGILPKYGFPVDVVQLDTSFIRSTEAQGLDLQRDLRQAIAEYAPESEVVARKKIWTSWGLKIVPGRQWERRAFKICKDCGRYESVRIIDDAQLNAWRHEPCRGCGSTDFKLNDKFIFPEFGFIAAQNAGNFTGRRPERTYASQVYFAGDGQPLQERNFQRNGITLHFQSASNAKLGVINRTRFRVCALCGYSTTANGNNNAHNNHLGRACNGQLSRVHLGHEFKTDVVKITLPPAYTFNQQDELLSILYALIEGLSNALNIARTDLDGCLYFSNRQPTLVIYDNVPGGAGHVRRITDEDGVIEEMLQEAYKLVKNCTCGGKQGDAACYACLQNYNNQFFHDQLKRKYAIQFLKQFCEQYQLTLI
;
A
#
# COMPACT_ATOMS: atom_id res chain seq x y z
N MET A 1 -24.85 -21.95 -23.66
CA MET A 1 -24.84 -21.83 -25.12
C MET A 1 -24.12 -20.55 -25.49
N GLN A 2 -22.86 -20.63 -25.95
CA GLN A 2 -22.23 -19.50 -26.64
C GLN A 2 -22.61 -19.59 -28.11
N LEU A 3 -23.22 -18.54 -28.66
CA LEU A 3 -23.45 -18.40 -30.10
C LEU A 3 -22.09 -18.39 -30.80
N LYS A 4 -21.84 -19.35 -31.71
CA LYS A 4 -20.70 -19.29 -32.63
C LYS A 4 -20.96 -18.14 -33.62
N HIS A 5 -20.27 -17.02 -33.43
CA HIS A 5 -20.46 -15.80 -34.23
C HIS A 5 -20.15 -16.04 -35.72
N ASP A 6 -19.24 -16.96 -36.01
CA ASP A 6 -18.84 -17.48 -37.31
C ASP A 6 -19.95 -18.25 -38.04
N CYS A 7 -21.00 -18.66 -37.33
CA CYS A 7 -22.20 -19.27 -37.92
C CYS A 7 -23.33 -18.25 -38.16
N ILE A 8 -23.17 -16.99 -37.75
CA ILE A 8 -24.17 -15.93 -37.95
C ILE A 8 -23.92 -15.31 -39.34
N ARG A 9 -24.84 -15.54 -40.27
CA ARG A 9 -24.87 -14.82 -41.55
C ARG A 9 -25.91 -13.72 -41.47
N LEU A 10 -25.47 -12.48 -41.64
CA LEU A 10 -26.36 -11.34 -41.86
C LEU A 10 -26.65 -11.27 -43.36
N ILE A 11 -27.91 -11.42 -43.75
CA ILE A 11 -28.35 -11.26 -45.13
C ILE A 11 -29.20 -9.98 -45.16
N PRO A 12 -28.74 -8.90 -45.80
CA PRO A 12 -29.54 -7.69 -45.92
C PRO A 12 -30.74 -7.95 -46.82
N LEU A 13 -31.91 -7.45 -46.41
CA LEU A 13 -33.10 -7.42 -47.29
C LEU A 13 -32.91 -6.33 -48.36
N SER A 14 -33.15 -6.69 -49.61
CA SER A 14 -33.09 -5.84 -50.80
C SER A 14 -34.49 -5.46 -51.28
N GLU A 15 -34.61 -4.41 -52.10
CA GLU A 15 -35.92 -4.05 -52.69
C GLU A 15 -36.55 -5.24 -53.40
N GLY A 16 -37.84 -5.47 -53.13
CA GLY A 16 -38.59 -6.65 -53.60
C GLY A 16 -38.60 -7.84 -52.64
N ASP A 17 -37.77 -7.85 -51.58
CA ASP A 17 -37.77 -8.95 -50.61
C ASP A 17 -39.03 -8.96 -49.75
N VAL A 18 -39.53 -10.18 -49.49
CA VAL A 18 -40.71 -10.39 -48.66
C VAL A 18 -40.33 -10.44 -47.19
N TYR A 19 -41.04 -9.65 -46.38
CA TYR A 19 -41.03 -9.79 -44.93
C TYR A 19 -42.47 -9.86 -44.41
N TYR A 20 -42.61 -10.22 -43.14
CA TYR A 20 -43.92 -10.31 -42.50
C TYR A 20 -43.97 -9.43 -41.27
N GLN A 21 -45.08 -8.72 -41.11
CA GLN A 21 -45.33 -7.87 -39.95
C GLN A 21 -46.59 -8.32 -39.23
N CYS A 22 -46.50 -8.45 -37.90
CA CYS A 22 -47.67 -8.70 -37.09
C CYS A 22 -48.60 -7.48 -37.06
N GLU A 23 -49.89 -7.69 -37.33
CA GLU A 23 -50.89 -6.60 -37.37
C GLU A 23 -50.98 -5.81 -36.06
N LYS A 24 -50.92 -6.51 -34.92
CA LYS A 24 -51.11 -5.93 -33.59
C LYS A 24 -49.80 -5.54 -32.90
N SER A 25 -48.81 -6.44 -32.80
CA SER A 25 -47.56 -6.15 -32.08
C SER A 25 -46.54 -5.39 -32.91
N LYS A 26 -46.77 -5.26 -34.23
CA LYS A 26 -45.86 -4.64 -35.20
C LYS A 26 -44.47 -5.30 -35.30
N ILE A 27 -44.26 -6.46 -34.69
CA ILE A 27 -43.02 -7.23 -34.83
C ILE A 27 -42.84 -7.66 -36.28
N ILE A 28 -41.60 -7.57 -36.74
CA ILE A 28 -41.15 -7.93 -38.08
C ILE A 28 -40.41 -9.27 -38.03
N THR A 29 -40.70 -10.15 -38.99
CA THR A 29 -40.03 -11.45 -39.16
C THR A 29 -39.85 -11.76 -40.63
N HIS A 30 -38.75 -12.44 -40.98
CA HIS A 30 -38.51 -12.94 -42.33
C HIS A 30 -39.15 -14.32 -42.57
N ARG A 31 -39.62 -14.99 -41.50
CA ARG A 31 -40.29 -16.29 -41.58
C ARG A 31 -41.76 -16.17 -41.22
N ASN A 32 -42.60 -16.80 -42.02
CA ASN A 32 -44.01 -16.98 -41.73
C ASN A 32 -44.28 -18.47 -41.51
N VAL A 33 -44.83 -18.82 -40.35
CA VAL A 33 -45.28 -20.18 -40.04
C VAL A 33 -46.78 -20.10 -39.83
N ALA A 34 -47.54 -20.59 -40.82
CA ALA A 34 -49.01 -20.65 -40.80
C ALA A 34 -49.74 -19.31 -40.53
N GLY A 35 -49.09 -18.17 -40.80
CA GLY A 35 -49.66 -16.84 -40.57
C GLY A 35 -49.65 -16.39 -39.12
N VAL A 36 -48.97 -17.10 -38.20
CA VAL A 36 -49.02 -16.84 -36.76
C VAL A 36 -47.84 -16.00 -36.29
N SER A 37 -48.10 -15.04 -35.40
CA SER A 37 -47.07 -14.20 -34.77
C SER A 37 -46.01 -15.04 -34.02
N PRO A 38 -44.71 -14.67 -34.11
CA PRO A 38 -43.65 -15.37 -33.38
C PRO A 38 -43.64 -15.10 -31.86
N ILE A 39 -44.49 -14.17 -31.38
CA ILE A 39 -44.62 -13.90 -29.94
C ILE A 39 -45.44 -15.03 -29.30
N PHE A 40 -44.87 -15.64 -28.27
CA PHE A 40 -45.53 -16.71 -27.51
C PHE A 40 -46.89 -16.24 -26.94
N ARG A 41 -47.96 -17.02 -27.21
CA ARG A 41 -49.36 -16.76 -26.78
C ARG A 41 -49.96 -15.46 -27.34
N TYR A 42 -49.53 -15.02 -28.52
CA TYR A 42 -50.04 -13.80 -29.14
C TYR A 42 -50.88 -14.12 -30.39
N GLU A 43 -52.21 -14.14 -30.24
CA GLU A 43 -53.17 -14.44 -31.32
C GLU A 43 -53.34 -13.24 -32.27
N SER A 44 -52.47 -13.19 -33.27
CA SER A 44 -52.50 -12.17 -34.32
C SER A 44 -51.89 -12.73 -35.60
N ARG A 45 -52.33 -12.20 -36.74
CA ARG A 45 -51.88 -12.64 -38.05
C ARG A 45 -50.66 -11.86 -38.51
N LEU A 46 -49.78 -12.56 -39.22
CA LEU A 46 -48.66 -11.99 -39.96
C LEU A 46 -49.15 -11.54 -41.34
N GLN A 47 -49.07 -10.23 -41.60
CA GLN A 47 -49.28 -9.67 -42.93
C GLN A 47 -47.99 -9.77 -43.74
N LYS A 48 -48.10 -10.27 -44.97
CA LYS A 48 -47.02 -10.23 -45.94
C LYS A 48 -46.80 -8.79 -46.39
N ARG A 49 -45.54 -8.35 -46.43
CA ARG A 49 -45.09 -7.06 -46.93
C ARG A 49 -43.92 -7.28 -47.88
N ILE A 50 -43.70 -6.33 -48.79
CA ILE A 50 -42.62 -6.35 -49.78
C ILE A 50 -41.80 -5.08 -49.60
N LEU A 51 -40.48 -5.25 -49.42
CA LEU A 51 -39.57 -4.14 -49.20
C LEU A 51 -39.55 -3.21 -50.41
N GLY A 52 -39.78 -1.91 -50.22
CA GLY A 52 -39.81 -0.90 -51.29
C GLY A 52 -41.18 -0.66 -51.91
N GLN A 53 -42.19 -1.50 -51.62
CA GLN A 53 -43.52 -1.38 -52.20
C GLN A 53 -44.46 -0.57 -51.30
N ARG A 54 -45.18 0.40 -51.87
CA ARG A 54 -46.24 1.12 -51.17
C ARG A 54 -47.56 0.38 -51.31
N GLU A 55 -48.23 0.11 -50.19
CA GLU A 55 -49.62 -0.35 -50.15
C GLU A 55 -50.49 0.83 -49.67
N GLY A 56 -51.09 1.57 -50.61
CA GLY A 56 -51.89 2.76 -50.32
C GLY A 56 -51.05 3.97 -49.88
N GLU A 57 -51.51 4.71 -48.86
CA GLU A 57 -50.80 5.85 -48.27
C GLU A 57 -49.74 5.44 -47.21
N GLU A 58 -49.71 4.17 -46.78
CA GLU A 58 -48.76 3.69 -45.79
C GLU A 58 -47.36 3.48 -46.42
N LYS A 59 -46.35 4.14 -45.85
CA LYS A 59 -44.93 3.89 -46.17
C LYS A 59 -44.49 2.55 -45.59
N ASP A 60 -43.57 1.89 -46.29
CA ASP A 60 -42.90 0.70 -45.81
C ASP A 60 -42.11 0.98 -44.51
N VAL A 61 -42.41 0.20 -43.47
CA VAL A 61 -41.86 0.33 -42.11
C VAL A 61 -40.35 0.06 -42.05
N LEU A 62 -39.80 -0.70 -42.99
CA LEU A 62 -38.38 -1.01 -43.05
C LEU A 62 -37.55 0.06 -43.76
N ILE A 63 -38.10 0.80 -44.74
CA ILE A 63 -37.37 1.85 -45.46
C ILE A 63 -36.84 2.92 -44.49
N ASP A 64 -37.69 3.37 -43.57
CA ASP A 64 -37.35 4.40 -42.58
C ASP A 64 -36.87 3.81 -41.23
N ASN A 65 -36.61 2.51 -41.16
CA ASN A 65 -36.17 1.88 -39.92
C ASN A 65 -34.76 2.35 -39.53
N HIS A 66 -34.65 2.92 -38.33
CA HIS A 66 -33.40 3.45 -37.79
C HIS A 66 -32.25 2.44 -37.79
N TYR A 67 -32.49 1.20 -37.36
CA TYR A 67 -31.45 0.17 -37.32
C TYR A 67 -31.04 -0.29 -38.72
N ARG A 68 -31.98 -0.38 -39.67
CA ARG A 68 -31.66 -0.70 -41.07
C ARG A 68 -30.75 0.38 -41.68
N LYS A 69 -31.08 1.65 -41.49
CA LYS A 69 -30.22 2.78 -41.93
C LYS A 69 -28.84 2.69 -41.31
N ILE A 70 -28.74 2.45 -40.00
CA ILE A 70 -27.44 2.23 -39.33
C ILE A 70 -26.68 1.06 -39.98
N TYR A 71 -27.28 -0.11 -40.18
CA TYR A 71 -26.57 -1.26 -40.75
C TYR A 71 -26.18 -1.08 -42.23
N GLN A 72 -26.83 -0.19 -42.97
CA GLN A 72 -26.54 0.08 -44.38
C GLN A 72 -25.54 1.24 -44.56
N GLU A 73 -25.68 2.28 -43.74
CA GLU A 73 -24.94 3.54 -43.88
C GLU A 73 -23.70 3.58 -42.97
N VAL A 74 -23.71 2.86 -41.85
CA VAL A 74 -22.61 2.83 -40.87
C VAL A 74 -21.87 1.51 -40.99
N ALA A 75 -20.63 1.58 -41.47
CA ALA A 75 -19.73 0.43 -41.46
C ALA A 75 -19.44 0.02 -39.99
N PRO A 76 -19.69 -1.23 -39.59
CA PRO A 76 -19.41 -1.66 -38.23
C PRO A 76 -17.90 -1.70 -38.00
N GLU A 77 -17.40 -0.83 -37.14
CA GLU A 77 -16.00 -0.89 -36.70
C GLU A 77 -15.81 -1.98 -35.63
N PRO A 78 -14.77 -2.81 -35.73
CA PRO A 78 -14.46 -3.79 -34.70
C PRO A 78 -14.08 -3.08 -33.40
N LEU A 79 -14.68 -3.51 -32.29
CA LEU A 79 -14.31 -3.01 -30.96
C LEU A 79 -12.97 -3.63 -30.54
N VAL A 80 -11.92 -2.81 -30.52
CA VAL A 80 -10.57 -3.17 -30.10
C VAL A 80 -10.29 -2.53 -28.75
N SER A 81 -10.22 -3.38 -27.70
CA SER A 81 -9.97 -2.94 -26.33
C SER A 81 -8.57 -3.29 -25.83
N LYS A 82 -7.87 -2.31 -25.24
CA LYS A 82 -6.59 -2.48 -24.52
C LYS A 82 -6.67 -1.93 -23.11
N GLU A 83 -5.85 -2.49 -22.21
CA GLU A 83 -5.70 -1.96 -20.85
C GLU A 83 -4.64 -0.87 -20.81
N HIS A 84 -4.81 0.10 -19.91
CA HIS A 84 -3.77 1.07 -19.59
C HIS A 84 -3.69 1.25 -18.07
N THR A 85 -2.74 0.56 -17.44
CA THR A 85 -2.58 0.53 -15.98
C THR A 85 -1.12 0.79 -15.61
N ALA A 86 -0.86 1.07 -14.33
CA ALA A 86 0.50 1.20 -13.81
C ALA A 86 1.30 -0.12 -13.84
N GLN A 87 0.70 -1.22 -14.33
CA GLN A 87 1.35 -2.53 -14.47
C GLN A 87 2.05 -2.69 -15.83
N LEU A 88 1.94 -1.71 -16.73
CA LEU A 88 2.64 -1.69 -18.00
C LEU A 88 3.91 -0.85 -17.88
N LYS A 89 5.01 -1.32 -18.49
CA LYS A 89 6.22 -0.51 -18.64
C LYS A 89 5.91 0.74 -19.48
N SER A 90 6.62 1.84 -19.21
CA SER A 90 6.39 3.15 -19.84
C SER A 90 6.35 3.11 -21.37
N ILE A 91 7.24 2.33 -22.00
CA ILE A 91 7.29 2.18 -23.47
C ILE A 91 6.01 1.53 -24.00
N GLU A 92 5.51 0.49 -23.33
CA GLU A 92 4.31 -0.22 -23.74
C GLU A 92 3.05 0.61 -23.50
N ALA A 93 2.99 1.32 -22.37
CA ALA A 93 1.92 2.27 -22.07
C ALA A 93 1.82 3.36 -23.17
N ALA A 94 2.96 3.97 -23.53
CA ALA A 94 3.04 4.96 -24.60
C ALA A 94 2.61 4.37 -25.96
N ARG A 95 3.02 3.14 -26.28
CA ARG A 95 2.61 2.45 -27.50
C ARG A 95 1.09 2.27 -27.56
N VAL A 96 0.47 1.78 -26.48
CA VAL A 96 -1.00 1.60 -26.41
C VAL A 96 -1.74 2.94 -26.51
N GLN A 97 -1.21 3.99 -25.88
CA GLN A 97 -1.76 5.34 -26.00
C GLN A 97 -1.73 5.87 -27.44
N GLN A 98 -0.61 5.70 -28.15
CA GLN A 98 -0.50 6.09 -29.56
C GLN A 98 -1.46 5.31 -30.46
N GLN A 99 -1.65 4.00 -30.21
CA GLN A 99 -2.64 3.20 -30.93
C GLN A 99 -4.07 3.71 -30.72
N PHE A 100 -4.38 4.20 -29.52
CA PHE A 100 -5.68 4.79 -29.22
C PHE A 100 -5.89 6.13 -29.92
N LEU A 101 -4.88 7.00 -29.90
CA LEU A 101 -4.91 8.30 -30.61
C LEU A 101 -5.08 8.13 -32.12
N ASN A 102 -4.49 7.07 -32.68
CA ASN A 102 -4.57 6.74 -34.10
C ASN A 102 -5.84 5.93 -34.48
N GLY A 103 -6.77 5.68 -33.55
CA GLY A 103 -8.01 4.93 -33.80
C GLY A 103 -7.85 3.42 -33.97
N GLN A 104 -6.62 2.88 -33.89
CA GLN A 104 -6.37 1.42 -33.96
C GLN A 104 -6.90 0.68 -32.73
N VAL A 105 -6.98 1.38 -31.60
CA VAL A 105 -7.66 0.96 -30.37
C VAL A 105 -8.78 1.98 -30.16
N ASN A 106 -10.02 1.54 -30.08
CA ASN A 106 -11.18 2.43 -29.88
C ASN A 106 -11.77 2.32 -28.48
N VAL A 107 -11.26 1.41 -27.63
CA VAL A 107 -11.60 1.32 -26.21
C VAL A 107 -10.35 1.15 -25.35
N LEU A 108 -10.12 2.09 -24.42
CA LEU A 108 -9.11 1.93 -23.38
C LEU A 108 -9.76 1.66 -22.02
N SER A 109 -9.36 0.55 -21.39
CA SER A 109 -9.70 0.22 -20.01
C SER A 109 -8.59 0.74 -19.09
N CYS A 110 -8.80 1.92 -18.52
CA CYS A 110 -7.79 2.59 -17.70
C CYS A 110 -8.02 2.42 -16.19
N SER A 111 -6.94 2.46 -15.41
CA SER A 111 -7.00 2.71 -13.95
C SER A 111 -6.96 4.23 -13.67
N THR A 112 -6.53 4.63 -12.48
CA THR A 112 -6.25 6.04 -12.13
C THR A 112 -5.15 6.68 -13.00
N THR A 113 -4.46 5.92 -13.86
CA THR A 113 -3.42 6.43 -14.76
C THR A 113 -3.91 7.48 -15.76
N PHE A 114 -5.21 7.48 -16.08
CA PHE A 114 -5.84 8.47 -16.96
C PHE A 114 -6.61 9.55 -16.20
N GLU A 115 -6.64 9.46 -14.87
CA GLU A 115 -7.27 10.47 -14.02
C GLU A 115 -6.42 11.74 -13.97
N LEU A 116 -5.09 11.60 -13.86
CA LEU A 116 -4.12 12.69 -13.74
C LEU A 116 -3.09 12.64 -14.88
N GLY A 117 -2.75 13.81 -15.43
CA GLY A 117 -1.48 14.02 -16.15
C GLY A 117 -1.32 13.50 -17.59
N VAL A 118 -2.24 12.70 -18.13
CA VAL A 118 -2.15 12.24 -19.53
C VAL A 118 -3.08 13.09 -20.41
N ASP A 119 -2.51 13.72 -21.45
CA ASP A 119 -3.29 14.35 -22.51
C ASP A 119 -3.55 13.31 -23.62
N VAL A 120 -4.81 12.94 -23.76
CA VAL A 120 -5.30 12.00 -24.78
C VAL A 120 -6.18 12.72 -25.79
N GLY A 121 -6.20 14.06 -25.75
CA GLY A 121 -7.20 14.87 -26.45
C GLY A 121 -8.59 14.77 -25.83
N SER A 122 -9.61 15.10 -26.61
CA SER A 122 -11.02 15.04 -26.22
C SER A 122 -11.58 13.64 -26.44
N LEU A 123 -12.02 12.96 -25.38
CA LEU A 123 -12.84 11.76 -25.53
C LEU A 123 -14.28 12.16 -25.86
N GLU A 124 -14.98 11.34 -26.60
CA GLU A 124 -16.43 11.50 -26.80
C GLU A 124 -17.20 10.84 -25.65
N THR A 125 -16.72 9.66 -25.22
CA THR A 125 -17.40 8.80 -24.24
C THR A 125 -16.47 8.36 -23.11
N VAL A 126 -16.97 8.40 -21.88
CA VAL A 126 -16.32 7.84 -20.68
C VAL A 126 -17.26 6.85 -19.99
N PHE A 127 -16.77 5.63 -19.76
CA PHE A 127 -17.46 4.59 -19.00
C PHE A 127 -16.81 4.38 -17.64
N LEU A 128 -17.57 4.61 -16.56
CA LEU A 128 -17.13 4.36 -15.19
C LEU A 128 -17.73 3.03 -14.70
N ARG A 129 -16.90 2.01 -14.48
CA ARG A 129 -17.33 0.66 -14.05
C ARG A 129 -17.99 0.63 -12.66
N ASN A 130 -17.64 1.58 -11.81
CA ASN A 130 -18.17 1.76 -10.46
C ASN A 130 -18.21 3.25 -10.16
N VAL A 131 -18.97 3.63 -9.14
CA VAL A 131 -18.96 5.02 -8.67
C VAL A 131 -17.55 5.36 -8.14
N PRO A 132 -16.90 6.44 -8.62
CA PRO A 132 -15.61 6.89 -8.10
C PRO A 132 -15.67 7.21 -6.61
N PRO A 133 -14.56 7.08 -5.85
CA PRO A 133 -14.58 7.24 -4.40
C PRO A 133 -14.99 8.63 -3.91
N THR A 134 -14.64 9.68 -4.65
CA THR A 134 -14.95 11.08 -4.30
C THR A 134 -15.48 11.87 -5.51
N PRO A 135 -16.19 12.99 -5.27
CA PRO A 135 -16.60 13.91 -6.33
C PRO A 135 -15.44 14.43 -7.18
N ALA A 136 -14.27 14.67 -6.58
CA ALA A 136 -13.07 15.10 -7.30
C ALA A 136 -12.63 14.05 -8.34
N ASN A 137 -12.59 12.77 -7.95
CA ASN A 137 -12.27 11.68 -8.87
C ASN A 137 -13.31 11.57 -9.99
N TYR A 138 -14.59 11.78 -9.66
CA TYR A 138 -15.67 11.75 -10.64
C TYR A 138 -15.48 12.85 -11.69
N ILE A 139 -15.29 14.10 -11.27
CA ILE A 139 -15.13 15.25 -12.16
C ILE A 139 -13.86 15.11 -13.02
N GLN A 140 -12.74 14.65 -12.45
CA GLN A 140 -11.51 14.44 -13.21
C GLN A 140 -11.66 13.37 -14.30
N ARG A 141 -12.41 12.29 -14.04
CA ARG A 141 -12.66 11.23 -15.02
C ARG A 141 -13.73 11.62 -16.04
N ALA A 142 -14.85 12.16 -15.59
CA ALA A 142 -15.96 12.59 -16.45
C ALA A 142 -15.54 13.75 -17.38
N GLY A 143 -14.73 14.69 -16.87
CA GLY A 143 -14.19 15.82 -17.63
C GLY A 143 -13.15 15.47 -18.71
N ARG A 144 -12.87 14.16 -18.90
CA ARG A 144 -12.13 13.67 -20.08
C ARG A 144 -13.02 13.60 -21.33
N ALA A 145 -14.33 13.48 -21.16
CA ALA A 145 -15.28 13.57 -22.25
C ALA A 145 -15.58 15.04 -22.62
N GLY A 146 -15.86 15.32 -23.89
CA GLY A 146 -16.52 16.57 -24.30
C GLY A 146 -15.65 17.81 -24.50
N ARG A 147 -14.34 17.67 -24.73
CA ARG A 147 -13.44 18.83 -24.93
C ARG A 147 -13.46 19.43 -26.34
N ARG A 148 -14.10 18.78 -27.33
CA ARG A 148 -14.28 19.32 -28.70
C ARG A 148 -15.68 19.91 -28.85
N LEU A 149 -15.77 21.05 -29.54
CA LEU A 149 -17.03 21.77 -29.84
C LEU A 149 -18.01 20.97 -30.70
N SER A 150 -17.56 19.89 -31.35
CA SER A 150 -18.30 19.16 -32.39
C SER A 150 -19.02 17.89 -31.93
N SER A 151 -18.88 17.46 -30.66
CA SER A 151 -19.42 16.17 -30.19
C SER A 151 -20.03 16.29 -28.79
N THR A 152 -21.25 15.77 -28.60
CA THR A 152 -21.88 15.69 -27.27
C THR A 152 -21.13 14.70 -26.39
N ALA A 153 -20.71 15.14 -25.20
CA ALA A 153 -20.05 14.29 -24.22
C ALA A 153 -21.01 13.26 -23.64
N TYR A 154 -20.62 11.98 -23.61
CA TYR A 154 -21.40 10.94 -22.96
C TYR A 154 -20.62 10.31 -21.80
N VAL A 155 -21.18 10.38 -20.58
CA VAL A 155 -20.58 9.78 -19.38
C VAL A 155 -21.58 8.81 -18.77
N LEU A 156 -21.21 7.54 -18.68
CA LEU A 156 -22.03 6.49 -18.08
C LEU A 156 -21.34 5.92 -16.85
N THR A 157 -22.02 5.99 -15.71
CA THR A 157 -21.58 5.36 -14.46
C THR A 157 -22.39 4.12 -14.17
N PHE A 158 -21.73 2.97 -14.15
CA PHE A 158 -22.32 1.71 -13.72
C PHE A 158 -22.20 1.58 -12.20
N CYS A 159 -23.32 1.45 -11.49
CA CYS A 159 -23.33 1.28 -10.04
C CYS A 159 -23.39 -0.20 -9.67
N LEU A 160 -22.39 -0.68 -8.93
CA LEU A 160 -22.39 -2.04 -8.39
C LEU A 160 -23.39 -2.17 -7.23
N ARG A 161 -23.76 -3.40 -6.84
CA ARG A 161 -24.58 -3.67 -5.64
C ARG A 161 -23.78 -3.54 -4.33
N ARG A 162 -22.98 -2.48 -4.22
CA ARG A 162 -22.20 -2.13 -3.03
C ARG A 162 -22.84 -0.92 -2.37
N SER A 163 -22.75 -0.83 -1.05
CA SER A 163 -23.40 0.24 -0.28
C SER A 163 -23.02 1.66 -0.75
N HIS A 164 -21.75 1.88 -1.13
CA HIS A 164 -21.28 3.14 -1.70
C HIS A 164 -21.97 3.47 -3.03
N ASP A 165 -21.93 2.54 -3.98
CA ASP A 165 -22.52 2.72 -5.31
C ASP A 165 -24.04 2.87 -5.24
N LEU A 166 -24.72 2.13 -4.36
CA LEU A 166 -26.17 2.23 -4.15
C LEU A 166 -26.58 3.58 -3.57
N LYS A 167 -25.79 4.16 -2.64
CA LYS A 167 -26.02 5.50 -2.10
C LYS A 167 -26.03 6.55 -3.21
N HIS A 168 -25.04 6.49 -4.11
CA HIS A 168 -24.94 7.42 -5.23
C HIS A 168 -25.89 7.08 -6.39
N PHE A 169 -26.32 5.84 -6.52
CA PHE A 169 -27.40 5.48 -7.44
C PHE A 169 -28.74 6.09 -7.01
N GLN A 170 -29.03 6.09 -5.71
CA GLN A 170 -30.25 6.71 -5.15
C GLN A 170 -30.23 8.23 -5.22
N ASN A 171 -29.05 8.85 -5.08
CA ASN A 171 -28.88 10.30 -5.20
C ASN A 171 -27.63 10.64 -6.06
N PRO A 172 -27.75 10.57 -7.40
CA PRO A 172 -26.63 10.79 -8.31
C PRO A 172 -26.13 12.24 -8.31
N VAL A 173 -27.00 13.20 -7.98
CA VAL A 173 -26.64 14.63 -7.92
C VAL A 173 -25.52 14.88 -6.90
N ALA A 174 -25.48 14.11 -5.81
CA ALA A 174 -24.47 14.28 -4.77
C ALA A 174 -23.03 13.99 -5.23
N ILE A 175 -22.80 13.02 -6.12
CA ILE A 175 -21.46 12.75 -6.65
C ILE A 175 -21.07 13.71 -7.78
N ILE A 176 -22.06 14.17 -8.56
CA ILE A 176 -21.85 15.09 -9.69
C ILE A 176 -21.58 16.51 -9.20
N LYS A 177 -22.38 17.01 -8.25
CA LYS A 177 -22.25 18.36 -7.67
C LYS A 177 -21.25 18.40 -6.50
N GLY A 178 -20.92 17.25 -5.92
CA GLY A 178 -20.33 17.13 -4.59
C GLY A 178 -19.19 18.10 -4.31
N GLU A 179 -19.13 18.58 -3.06
CA GLU A 179 -18.12 19.55 -2.64
C GLU A 179 -16.71 18.95 -2.74
N ILE A 180 -15.87 19.60 -3.55
CA ILE A 180 -14.44 19.32 -3.58
C ILE A 180 -13.80 20.19 -2.50
N ARG A 181 -13.35 19.56 -1.41
CA ARG A 181 -12.54 20.25 -0.40
C ARG A 181 -11.20 20.64 -1.03
N VAL A 182 -10.79 21.89 -0.85
CA VAL A 182 -9.48 22.38 -1.31
C VAL A 182 -8.40 21.62 -0.54
N PRO A 183 -7.43 20.95 -1.19
CA PRO A 183 -6.37 20.24 -0.49
C PRO A 183 -5.51 21.24 0.30
N ARG A 184 -5.22 20.92 1.57
CA ARG A 184 -4.35 21.74 2.42
C ARG A 184 -2.92 21.24 2.27
N VAL A 185 -2.05 22.06 1.67
CA VAL A 185 -0.61 21.80 1.61
C VAL A 185 0.08 22.59 2.71
N SER A 186 0.78 21.91 3.61
CA SER A 186 1.62 22.57 4.61
C SER A 186 3.07 22.53 4.16
N ILE A 187 3.63 23.71 3.89
CA ILE A 187 5.06 23.88 3.59
C ILE A 187 5.91 24.03 4.84
N VAL A 188 5.27 24.24 6.00
CA VAL A 188 5.95 24.47 7.30
C VAL A 188 6.13 23.19 8.12
N ASN A 189 5.99 22.03 7.48
CA ASN A 189 6.22 20.75 8.16
C ASN A 189 7.72 20.54 8.36
N GLU A 190 8.20 20.95 9.54
CA GLU A 190 9.59 20.87 9.98
C GLU A 190 10.23 19.50 9.70
N LYS A 191 9.50 18.40 9.95
CA LYS A 191 10.00 17.03 9.75
C LYS A 191 10.28 16.70 8.29
N ILE A 192 9.41 17.18 7.39
CA ILE A 192 9.62 17.02 5.94
C ILE A 192 10.79 17.91 5.50
N VAL A 193 10.81 19.16 5.94
CA VAL A 193 11.85 20.15 5.61
C VAL A 193 13.24 19.64 6.03
N ARG A 194 13.40 19.14 7.26
CA ARG A 194 14.66 18.55 7.75
C ARG A 194 15.19 17.43 6.85
N ARG A 195 14.33 16.56 6.35
CA ARG A 195 14.74 15.48 5.42
C ARG A 195 15.24 16.02 4.08
N HIS A 196 14.63 17.10 3.59
CA HIS A 196 15.12 17.79 2.38
C HIS A 196 16.46 18.49 2.63
N ILE A 197 16.63 19.12 3.80
CA ILE A 197 17.92 19.69 4.24
C ILE A 197 19.01 18.61 4.25
N HIS A 198 18.74 17.43 4.85
CA HIS A 198 19.67 16.32 4.84
C HIS A 198 19.99 15.87 3.40
N SER A 199 18.99 15.85 2.51
CA SER A 199 19.21 15.47 1.10
C SER A 199 20.19 16.40 0.39
N VAL A 200 20.10 17.72 0.65
CA VAL A 200 21.06 18.71 0.14
C VAL A 200 22.46 18.43 0.69
N ALA A 201 22.57 18.19 2.00
CA ALA A 201 23.83 17.90 2.66
C ALA A 201 24.50 16.62 2.12
N PHE A 202 23.75 15.53 1.97
CA PHE A 202 24.25 14.27 1.39
C PHE A 202 24.59 14.40 -0.09
N ALA A 203 23.80 15.15 -0.87
CA ALA A 203 24.11 15.40 -2.28
C ALA A 203 25.42 16.17 -2.45
N ALA A 204 25.64 17.21 -1.64
CA ALA A 204 26.91 17.95 -1.64
C ALA A 204 28.09 17.07 -1.20
N PHE A 205 27.89 16.24 -0.16
CA PHE A 205 28.90 15.28 0.28
C PHE A 205 29.28 14.30 -0.82
N TRP A 206 28.33 13.66 -1.50
CA TRP A 206 28.64 12.72 -2.58
C TRP A 206 29.24 13.37 -3.81
N LYS A 207 28.97 14.66 -4.04
CA LYS A 207 29.65 15.42 -5.08
C LYS A 207 31.13 15.60 -4.76
N ALA A 208 31.47 15.86 -3.48
CA ALA A 208 32.85 16.00 -3.02
C ALA A 208 33.56 14.64 -2.84
N TYR A 209 32.83 13.59 -2.44
CA TYR A 209 33.34 12.25 -2.19
C TYR A 209 32.52 11.16 -2.90
N PRO A 210 32.64 11.04 -4.24
CA PRO A 210 31.84 10.10 -5.03
C PRO A 210 32.00 8.63 -4.64
N GLN A 211 33.14 8.26 -4.05
CA GLN A 211 33.43 6.91 -3.59
C GLN A 211 32.49 6.41 -2.48
N TYR A 212 31.77 7.30 -1.79
CA TYR A 212 30.80 6.94 -0.75
C TYR A 212 29.37 6.80 -1.27
N PHE A 213 29.13 7.00 -2.57
CA PHE A 213 27.80 6.85 -3.17
C PHE A 213 27.50 5.40 -3.53
N GLY A 214 26.39 4.84 -3.00
CA GLY A 214 25.93 3.50 -3.37
C GLY A 214 25.22 2.77 -2.24
N ASN A 215 25.75 1.60 -1.88
CA ASN A 215 25.18 0.73 -0.84
C ASN A 215 25.77 1.02 0.55
N MET A 216 25.25 0.34 1.57
CA MET A 216 25.69 0.51 2.96
C MET A 216 27.17 0.19 3.17
N GLU A 217 27.72 -0.80 2.45
CA GLU A 217 29.15 -1.12 2.48
C GLU A 217 29.99 0.01 1.89
N THR A 218 29.62 0.53 0.72
CA THR A 218 30.30 1.65 0.08
C THR A 218 30.29 2.89 0.97
N PHE A 219 29.18 3.17 1.66
CA PHE A 219 29.07 4.33 2.54
C PHE A 219 29.84 4.14 3.87
N PHE A 220 29.59 3.07 4.62
CA PHE A 220 30.12 2.92 5.98
C PHE A 220 31.42 2.11 6.11
N LEU A 221 31.77 1.28 5.12
CA LEU A 221 32.92 0.38 5.20
C LEU A 221 34.07 0.75 4.24
N SER A 222 33.96 1.89 3.57
CA SER A 222 35.06 2.45 2.78
C SER A 222 35.98 3.33 3.64
N GLY A 223 37.18 3.62 3.15
CA GLY A 223 38.10 4.56 3.78
C GLY A 223 38.63 4.12 5.15
N GLN A 224 39.01 5.10 5.97
CA GLN A 224 39.63 4.86 7.28
C GLN A 224 38.63 4.25 8.28
N ALA A 225 37.36 4.67 8.24
CA ALA A 225 36.32 4.12 9.10
C ALA A 225 36.11 2.61 8.89
N GLY A 226 36.08 2.16 7.63
CA GLY A 226 35.99 0.73 7.31
C GLY A 226 37.18 -0.07 7.82
N ALA A 227 38.40 0.44 7.63
CA ALA A 227 39.62 -0.19 8.12
C ALA A 227 39.64 -0.27 9.66
N ALA A 228 39.25 0.80 10.35
CA ALA A 228 39.17 0.85 11.80
C ALA A 228 38.13 -0.14 12.36
N PHE A 229 36.96 -0.24 11.72
CA PHE A 229 35.94 -1.21 12.11
C PHE A 229 36.44 -2.66 11.95
N GLN A 230 37.07 -2.99 10.81
CA GLN A 230 37.66 -4.30 10.55
C GLN A 230 38.77 -4.65 11.55
N ALA A 231 39.63 -3.70 11.88
CA ALA A 231 40.66 -3.89 12.92
C ALA A 231 40.02 -4.18 14.29
N GLY A 232 38.93 -3.49 14.63
CA GLY A 232 38.17 -3.71 15.87
C GLY A 232 37.46 -5.06 15.96
N LEU A 233 37.24 -5.74 14.82
CA LEU A 233 36.67 -7.09 14.78
C LEU A 233 37.73 -8.20 14.89
N GLN A 234 39.02 -7.90 14.83
CA GLN A 234 40.10 -8.90 14.99
C GLN A 234 39.96 -9.78 16.25
N PRO A 235 39.56 -9.25 17.43
CA PRO A 235 39.34 -10.08 18.62
C PRO A 235 38.25 -11.13 18.45
N VAL A 236 37.25 -10.91 17.58
CA VAL A 236 36.20 -11.89 17.28
C VAL A 236 36.80 -13.16 16.70
N GLN A 237 37.76 -13.03 15.79
CA GLN A 237 38.43 -14.17 15.15
C GLN A 237 39.25 -15.00 16.16
N GLN A 238 39.70 -14.39 17.27
CA GLN A 238 40.49 -15.03 18.32
C GLN A 238 39.63 -15.62 19.46
N ASN A 239 38.59 -14.90 19.91
CA ASN A 239 37.67 -15.34 20.95
C ASN A 239 36.27 -14.71 20.79
N PRO A 240 35.37 -15.32 20.00
CA PRO A 240 34.02 -14.81 19.77
C PRO A 240 33.22 -14.69 21.07
N ASP A 241 33.31 -15.67 21.98
CA ASP A 241 32.50 -15.72 23.20
C ASP A 241 32.81 -14.55 24.14
N GLY A 242 34.09 -14.19 24.28
CA GLY A 242 34.54 -13.05 25.08
C GLY A 242 34.34 -11.68 24.44
N PHE A 243 33.89 -11.61 23.19
CA PHE A 243 33.70 -10.33 22.49
C PHE A 243 32.33 -9.72 22.80
N ASP A 244 32.32 -8.55 23.43
CA ASP A 244 31.11 -7.74 23.60
C ASP A 244 30.89 -6.82 22.38
N ALA A 245 30.09 -7.33 21.44
CA ALA A 245 29.76 -6.60 20.22
C ALA A 245 28.98 -5.30 20.48
N ASN A 246 28.20 -5.20 21.57
CA ASN A 246 27.45 -3.98 21.86
C ASN A 246 28.40 -2.90 22.38
N ALA A 247 29.25 -3.23 23.35
CA ALA A 247 30.23 -2.30 23.91
C ALA A 247 31.24 -1.81 22.85
N PHE A 248 31.74 -2.72 22.00
CA PHE A 248 32.63 -2.36 20.90
C PHE A 248 31.97 -1.36 19.95
N VAL A 249 30.75 -1.65 19.47
CA VAL A 249 30.06 -0.79 18.51
C VAL A 249 29.68 0.54 19.12
N GLU A 250 29.25 0.56 20.38
CA GLU A 250 28.97 1.80 21.09
C GLU A 250 30.21 2.70 21.12
N ASN A 251 31.38 2.14 21.49
CA ASN A 251 32.63 2.90 21.50
C ASN A 251 33.04 3.37 20.10
N PHE A 252 33.02 2.45 19.13
CA PHE A 252 33.39 2.74 17.75
C PHE A 252 32.54 3.86 17.15
N VAL A 253 31.21 3.80 17.29
CA VAL A 253 30.30 4.79 16.72
C VAL A 253 30.40 6.14 17.43
N ARG A 254 30.68 6.16 18.74
CA ARG A 254 30.80 7.41 19.50
C ARG A 254 32.13 8.13 19.31
N GLN A 255 33.22 7.39 19.19
CA GLN A 255 34.58 7.96 19.22
C GLN A 255 35.27 7.84 17.87
N THR A 256 35.33 6.63 17.31
CA THR A 256 36.15 6.36 16.12
C THR A 256 35.47 6.81 14.82
N LEU A 257 34.17 6.54 14.66
CA LEU A 257 33.44 6.84 13.44
C LEU A 257 33.42 8.34 13.09
N PRO A 258 33.17 9.26 14.05
CA PRO A 258 33.19 10.69 13.75
C PRO A 258 34.56 11.23 13.34
N GLU A 259 35.64 10.61 13.81
CA GLU A 259 37.01 11.01 13.49
C GLU A 259 37.52 10.41 12.18
N THR A 260 37.00 9.25 11.78
CA THR A 260 37.54 8.47 10.66
C THR A 260 36.67 8.48 9.40
N HIS A 261 35.40 8.90 9.48
CA HIS A 261 34.52 9.01 8.32
C HIS A 261 34.37 10.46 7.86
N GLU A 262 34.67 10.70 6.59
CA GLU A 262 34.76 12.02 5.96
C GLU A 262 33.45 12.82 6.00
N ILE A 263 32.29 12.18 6.14
CA ILE A 263 31.00 12.89 6.26
C ILE A 263 30.98 13.83 7.46
N PHE A 264 31.58 13.43 8.58
CA PHE A 264 31.60 14.25 9.80
C PHE A 264 32.53 15.44 9.63
N ALA A 265 33.73 15.23 9.08
CA ALA A 265 34.66 16.31 8.77
C ALA A 265 34.06 17.29 7.75
N PHE A 266 33.42 16.79 6.69
CA PHE A 266 32.77 17.59 5.66
C PHE A 266 31.66 18.47 6.24
N LEU A 267 30.72 17.89 7.00
CA LEU A 267 29.60 18.64 7.57
C LEU A 267 30.03 19.63 8.66
N ASN A 268 31.02 19.27 9.49
CA ASN A 268 31.59 20.20 10.48
C ASN A 268 32.39 21.33 9.83
N GLY A 269 32.92 21.12 8.62
CA GLY A 269 33.52 22.16 7.80
C GLY A 269 32.52 23.21 7.30
N LYS A 270 31.21 22.98 7.49
CA LYS A 270 30.10 23.89 7.15
C LYS A 270 30.23 24.54 5.76
N PRO A 271 30.26 23.77 4.65
CA PRO A 271 30.45 24.33 3.31
C PRO A 271 29.37 25.37 2.97
N PRO A 272 29.75 26.57 2.48
CA PRO A 272 28.81 27.65 2.25
C PRO A 272 27.73 27.27 1.22
N GLU A 273 28.07 26.49 0.19
CA GLU A 273 27.09 26.06 -0.81
C GLU A 273 25.94 25.23 -0.23
N VAL A 274 26.17 24.52 0.89
CA VAL A 274 25.11 23.76 1.57
C VAL A 274 24.21 24.71 2.36
N ALA A 275 24.78 25.69 3.06
CA ALA A 275 24.02 26.67 3.82
C ALA A 275 23.10 27.51 2.91
N ASP A 276 23.63 27.95 1.77
CA ASP A 276 22.89 28.75 0.79
C ASP A 276 21.73 27.95 0.18
N ALA A 277 22.01 26.71 -0.27
CA ALA A 277 20.98 25.84 -0.82
C ALA A 277 19.90 25.48 0.21
N VAL A 278 20.27 25.27 1.48
CA VAL A 278 19.32 24.99 2.57
C VAL A 278 18.40 26.18 2.84
N LYS A 279 18.94 27.41 2.84
CA LYS A 279 18.15 28.64 3.00
C LYS A 279 17.19 28.85 1.82
N GLU A 280 17.61 28.52 0.60
CA GLU A 280 16.80 28.64 -0.63
C GLU A 280 15.58 27.71 -0.64
N ILE A 281 15.75 26.44 -0.23
CA ILE A 281 14.66 25.44 -0.31
C ILE A 281 13.65 25.52 0.86
N MET A 282 13.96 26.27 1.91
CA MET A 282 13.19 26.29 3.15
C MET A 282 12.31 27.54 3.25
N PRO A 283 11.05 27.43 3.73
CA PRO A 283 10.22 28.60 4.00
C PRO A 283 10.85 29.52 5.04
N GLU A 284 10.77 30.84 4.82
CA GLU A 284 11.33 31.88 5.71
C GLU A 284 10.90 31.71 7.17
N THR A 285 9.67 31.25 7.41
CA THR A 285 9.12 31.01 8.75
C THR A 285 9.91 29.99 9.57
N LEU A 286 10.64 29.07 8.92
CA LEU A 286 11.44 28.04 9.57
C LEU A 286 12.94 28.38 9.64
N HIS A 287 13.37 29.51 9.06
CA HIS A 287 14.79 29.89 9.02
C HIS A 287 15.37 30.06 10.43
N ALA A 288 14.69 30.79 11.30
CA ALA A 288 15.14 31.01 12.67
C ALA A 288 15.21 29.69 13.50
N GLU A 289 14.32 28.74 13.20
CA GLU A 289 14.23 27.47 13.90
C GLU A 289 15.30 26.48 13.43
N LEU A 290 15.47 26.32 12.12
CA LEU A 290 16.29 25.26 11.53
C LEU A 290 17.64 25.73 10.99
N CYS A 291 17.75 26.96 10.48
CA CYS A 291 19.02 27.51 9.98
C CYS A 291 19.80 28.22 11.08
N GLY A 292 19.13 29.05 11.90
CA GLY A 292 19.82 30.07 12.69
C GLY A 292 20.57 31.06 11.80
N ASP A 293 21.50 31.81 12.39
CA ASP A 293 22.23 32.88 11.66
C ASP A 293 23.19 32.30 10.60
N ASP A 294 23.82 31.16 10.91
CA ASP A 294 24.86 30.54 10.08
C ASP A 294 24.33 29.48 9.08
N GLY A 295 23.06 29.08 9.18
CA GLY A 295 22.46 28.07 8.29
C GLY A 295 22.60 26.62 8.77
N TRP A 296 23.17 26.37 9.96
CA TRP A 296 23.54 25.03 10.42
C TRP A 296 22.91 24.61 11.75
N LYS A 297 21.91 25.34 12.26
CA LYS A 297 21.23 24.99 13.52
C LYS A 297 20.60 23.58 13.54
N TRP A 298 20.26 23.03 12.37
CA TRP A 298 19.76 21.66 12.19
C TRP A 298 20.83 20.57 12.36
N LEU A 299 22.12 20.89 12.19
CA LEU A 299 23.22 19.92 12.08
C LEU A 299 23.38 19.00 13.32
N PRO A 300 23.28 19.50 14.57
CA PRO A 300 23.43 18.66 15.75
C PRO A 300 22.43 17.50 15.80
N GLU A 301 21.23 17.64 15.25
CA GLU A 301 20.26 16.54 15.22
C GLU A 301 20.61 15.46 14.19
N LEU A 302 21.32 15.82 13.12
CA LEU A 302 21.78 14.84 12.13
C LEU A 302 22.98 14.07 12.65
N ILE A 303 24.07 14.75 13.02
CA ILE A 303 25.36 14.10 13.31
C ILE A 303 25.67 13.94 14.80
N GLY A 304 25.04 14.74 15.66
CA GLY A 304 25.09 14.69 17.13
C GLY A 304 26.43 14.37 17.79
N ILE A 305 27.11 15.39 18.33
CA ILE A 305 28.11 15.23 19.40
C ILE A 305 27.93 16.39 20.40
N ASN A 306 27.16 16.17 21.47
CA ASN A 306 27.09 17.10 22.60
C ASN A 306 27.86 16.49 23.77
N ALA A 307 28.99 17.08 24.16
CA ALA A 307 29.93 16.52 25.14
C ALA A 307 29.40 16.38 26.59
N LYS A 308 28.11 16.63 26.84
CA LYS A 308 27.53 16.67 28.20
C LYS A 308 26.50 15.59 28.51
N ASP A 309 25.95 14.88 27.52
CA ASP A 309 24.97 13.82 27.75
C ASP A 309 25.43 12.48 27.17
N SER A 310 25.20 11.41 27.93
CA SER A 310 25.61 10.05 27.62
C SER A 310 24.80 9.37 26.51
N ASN A 311 23.94 10.09 25.77
CA ASN A 311 23.07 9.52 24.74
C ASN A 311 23.63 9.73 23.31
N LEU A 312 23.44 8.73 22.44
CA LEU A 312 23.66 8.84 20.99
C LEU A 312 22.53 9.68 20.39
N ASP A 313 22.70 11.00 20.32
CA ASP A 313 21.59 11.90 19.97
C ASP A 313 21.44 12.14 18.45
N GLY A 314 22.52 12.03 17.68
CA GLY A 314 22.50 12.22 16.23
C GLY A 314 21.75 11.13 15.46
N LEU A 315 20.89 11.50 14.52
CA LEU A 315 20.14 10.55 13.68
C LEU A 315 21.06 9.65 12.82
N LEU A 316 22.14 10.21 12.26
CA LEU A 316 23.15 9.48 11.48
C LEU A 316 23.94 8.50 12.36
N LEU A 317 24.28 8.87 13.59
CA LEU A 317 24.97 7.98 14.52
C LEU A 317 24.06 6.83 14.99
N ARG A 318 22.78 7.09 15.26
CA ARG A 318 21.80 6.03 15.57
C ARG A 318 21.64 5.06 14.40
N PHE A 319 21.60 5.58 13.18
CA PHE A 319 21.58 4.78 11.96
C PHE A 319 22.85 3.93 11.79
N ALA A 320 24.03 4.54 11.97
CA ALA A 320 25.30 3.84 11.94
C ALA A 320 25.38 2.75 13.02
N SER A 321 24.93 3.04 14.24
CA SER A 321 24.88 2.08 15.35
C SER A 321 24.05 0.84 15.01
N GLU A 322 22.86 0.99 14.39
CA GLU A 322 22.06 -0.15 13.96
C GLU A 322 22.78 -0.99 12.88
N PHE A 323 23.52 -0.33 11.97
CA PHE A 323 24.31 -0.99 10.94
C PHE A 323 25.50 -1.77 11.51
N TYR A 324 26.42 -1.10 12.22
CA TYR A 324 27.62 -1.72 12.77
C TYR A 324 27.29 -2.77 13.84
N SER A 325 26.26 -2.55 14.67
CA SER A 325 25.80 -3.54 15.66
C SER A 325 25.32 -4.83 14.99
N THR A 326 24.60 -4.68 13.87
CA THR A 326 24.17 -5.84 13.08
C THR A 326 25.36 -6.60 12.52
N LEU A 327 26.35 -5.92 11.93
CA LEU A 327 27.52 -6.57 11.36
C LEU A 327 28.39 -7.26 12.42
N ALA A 328 28.68 -6.59 13.54
CA ALA A 328 29.50 -7.16 14.61
C ALA A 328 28.86 -8.42 15.22
N LYS A 329 27.53 -8.43 15.38
CA LYS A 329 26.79 -9.62 15.86
C LYS A 329 26.80 -10.76 14.85
N LEU A 330 26.63 -10.47 13.56
CA LEU A 330 26.71 -11.47 12.52
C LEU A 330 28.12 -12.06 12.45
N GLU A 331 29.16 -11.24 12.48
CA GLU A 331 30.56 -11.68 12.46
C GLU A 331 30.87 -12.61 13.64
N LYS A 332 30.46 -12.21 14.86
CA LYS A 332 30.61 -13.03 16.06
C LYS A 332 29.99 -14.42 15.89
N SER A 333 28.77 -14.49 15.37
CA SER A 333 28.09 -15.77 15.19
C SER A 333 28.60 -16.59 14.02
N ILE A 334 29.08 -15.96 12.94
CA ILE A 334 29.73 -16.65 11.81
C ILE A 334 31.01 -17.36 12.30
N GLU A 335 31.84 -16.66 13.07
CA GLU A 335 33.05 -17.23 13.64
C GLU A 335 32.75 -18.35 14.65
N GLN A 336 31.72 -18.17 15.49
CA GLN A 336 31.27 -19.21 16.42
C GLN A 336 30.82 -20.49 15.68
N PHE A 337 29.93 -20.38 14.69
CA PHE A 337 29.49 -21.54 13.91
C PHE A 337 30.61 -22.19 13.11
N THR A 338 31.59 -21.40 12.65
CA THR A 338 32.78 -21.92 11.96
C THR A 338 33.63 -22.78 12.91
N ARG A 339 33.82 -22.35 14.16
CA ARG A 339 34.51 -23.14 15.21
C ARG A 339 33.76 -24.41 15.58
N ASP A 340 32.43 -24.31 15.67
CA ASP A 340 31.54 -25.45 15.93
C ASP A 340 31.42 -26.40 14.72
N ARG A 341 32.13 -26.13 13.62
CA ARG A 341 32.12 -26.88 12.35
C ARG A 341 30.74 -26.94 11.68
N ASN A 342 29.87 -25.99 12.00
CA ASN A 342 28.58 -25.81 11.37
C ASN A 342 28.68 -24.83 10.18
N PHE A 343 29.39 -25.26 9.14
CA PHE A 343 29.68 -24.43 7.97
C PHE A 343 28.43 -24.00 7.19
N GLY A 344 27.35 -24.78 7.26
CA GLY A 344 26.08 -24.43 6.61
C GLY A 344 25.43 -23.19 7.22
N GLU A 345 25.37 -23.12 8.55
CA GLU A 345 24.84 -21.94 9.25
C GLU A 345 25.79 -20.74 9.14
N ALA A 346 27.11 -20.95 9.19
CA ALA A 346 28.10 -19.90 8.95
C ALA A 346 27.92 -19.28 7.55
N GLN A 347 27.81 -20.11 6.51
CA GLN A 347 27.57 -19.64 5.14
C GLN A 347 26.23 -18.90 5.01
N ARG A 348 25.17 -19.40 5.65
CA ARG A 348 23.85 -18.72 5.66
C ARG A 348 23.95 -17.32 6.28
N LEU A 349 24.66 -17.19 7.40
CA LEU A 349 24.86 -15.90 8.06
C LEU A 349 25.75 -14.97 7.23
N GLU A 350 26.75 -15.50 6.52
CA GLU A 350 27.58 -14.74 5.57
C GLU A 350 26.73 -14.16 4.42
N GLU A 351 25.85 -14.97 3.83
CA GLU A 351 24.91 -14.50 2.79
C GLU A 351 23.91 -13.45 3.34
N SER A 352 23.51 -13.57 4.61
CA SER A 352 22.71 -12.54 5.30
C SER A 352 23.52 -11.26 5.56
N LYS A 353 24.81 -11.38 5.91
CA LYS A 353 25.74 -10.26 6.11
C LYS A 353 25.92 -9.49 4.80
N ASN A 354 26.17 -10.21 3.70
CA ASN A 354 26.25 -9.65 2.36
C ASN A 354 24.95 -8.97 1.94
N THR A 355 23.81 -9.55 2.29
CA THR A 355 22.51 -8.94 2.01
C THR A 355 22.37 -7.56 2.62
N PHE A 356 22.80 -7.42 3.87
CA PHE A 356 22.74 -6.16 4.62
C PHE A 356 23.72 -5.11 4.09
N LYS A 357 24.97 -5.51 3.80
CA LYS A 357 26.00 -4.67 3.17
C LYS A 357 25.56 -4.10 1.82
N GLN A 358 24.85 -4.89 1.04
CA GLN A 358 24.43 -4.54 -0.33
C GLN A 358 23.08 -3.80 -0.40
N ARG A 359 22.45 -3.45 0.73
CA ARG A 359 21.27 -2.56 0.73
C ARG A 359 21.67 -1.16 0.28
N GLN A 360 20.79 -0.51 -0.50
CA GLN A 360 21.06 0.85 -0.97
C GLN A 360 21.03 1.84 0.21
N PHE A 361 22.05 2.69 0.35
CA PHE A 361 22.15 3.62 1.48
C PHE A 361 20.93 4.55 1.53
N ILE A 362 20.53 5.11 0.38
CA ILE A 362 19.38 6.02 0.30
C ILE A 362 18.10 5.36 0.81
N ALA A 363 17.90 4.08 0.49
CA ALA A 363 16.72 3.33 0.93
C ALA A 363 16.71 3.13 2.45
N GLU A 364 17.84 2.75 3.03
CA GLU A 364 17.97 2.59 4.48
C GLU A 364 17.88 3.94 5.21
N ALA A 365 18.56 4.98 4.73
CA ALA A 365 18.48 6.33 5.30
C ALA A 365 17.05 6.89 5.28
N ALA A 366 16.26 6.61 4.23
CA ALA A 366 14.84 6.96 4.18
C ALA A 366 14.01 6.16 5.21
N ARG A 367 14.30 4.86 5.42
CA ARG A 367 13.63 4.04 6.46
C ARG A 367 13.91 4.55 7.89
N PHE A 368 15.10 5.11 8.13
CA PHE A 368 15.47 5.74 9.40
C PHE A 368 14.97 7.19 9.53
N GLY A 369 14.30 7.72 8.50
CA GLY A 369 13.77 9.08 8.50
C GLY A 369 14.81 10.17 8.31
N ILE A 370 16.04 9.82 7.89
CA ILE A 370 17.10 10.77 7.52
C ILE A 370 16.76 11.44 6.19
N LEU A 371 16.38 10.65 5.19
CA LEU A 371 16.03 11.13 3.85
C LEU A 371 14.51 11.07 3.59
N PRO A 372 13.97 11.85 2.64
CA PRO A 372 12.57 11.77 2.24
C PRO A 372 12.26 10.40 1.64
N LYS A 373 11.11 9.81 1.97
CA LYS A 373 10.69 8.55 1.36
C LYS A 373 9.98 8.75 0.01
N TYR A 374 9.23 9.84 -0.15
CA TYR A 374 8.29 10.05 -1.26
C TYR A 374 8.93 10.21 -2.66
N GLY A 375 10.24 10.50 -2.71
CA GLY A 375 10.99 10.63 -3.97
C GLY A 375 11.76 9.36 -4.38
N PHE A 376 11.79 8.34 -3.52
CA PHE A 376 12.53 7.10 -3.77
C PHE A 376 11.56 5.91 -3.71
N PRO A 377 11.65 4.92 -4.61
CA PRO A 377 10.86 3.70 -4.55
C PRO A 377 11.37 2.79 -3.42
N VAL A 378 11.27 3.26 -2.18
CA VAL A 378 11.71 2.54 -0.99
C VAL A 378 10.64 1.51 -0.62
N ASP A 379 11.06 0.29 -0.30
CA ASP A 379 10.16 -0.84 -0.03
C ASP A 379 9.29 -1.25 -1.22
N VAL A 380 9.65 -0.91 -2.46
CA VAL A 380 8.96 -1.43 -3.64
C VAL A 380 9.58 -2.76 -4.05
N VAL A 381 8.75 -3.79 -4.19
CA VAL A 381 9.15 -5.11 -4.67
C VAL A 381 8.33 -5.52 -5.87
N GLN A 382 8.86 -6.48 -6.64
CA GLN A 382 8.25 -6.96 -7.87
C GLN A 382 7.73 -8.38 -7.75
N LEU A 383 6.67 -8.67 -8.50
CA LEU A 383 6.39 -10.03 -8.97
C LEU A 383 7.10 -10.22 -10.31
N ASP A 384 8.28 -10.85 -10.27
CA ASP A 384 9.17 -10.98 -11.41
C ASP A 384 8.58 -11.92 -12.46
N THR A 385 8.44 -11.41 -13.68
CA THR A 385 7.99 -12.12 -14.88
C THR A 385 9.05 -12.10 -15.99
N SER A 386 10.23 -11.49 -15.74
CA SER A 386 11.24 -11.18 -16.76
C SER A 386 11.87 -12.42 -17.41
N PHE A 387 11.91 -13.54 -16.70
CA PHE A 387 12.42 -14.81 -17.21
C PHE A 387 11.40 -15.57 -18.08
N ILE A 388 10.14 -15.11 -18.14
CA ILE A 388 9.07 -15.76 -18.90
C ILE A 388 9.11 -15.23 -20.34
N ARG A 389 9.29 -16.14 -21.30
CA ARG A 389 9.49 -15.79 -22.73
C ARG A 389 8.21 -15.46 -23.49
N SER A 390 7.03 -15.54 -22.86
CA SER A 390 5.75 -15.27 -23.53
C SER A 390 5.59 -13.78 -23.86
N THR A 391 4.91 -13.49 -24.96
CA THR A 391 4.61 -12.11 -25.38
C THR A 391 3.78 -11.36 -24.34
N GLU A 392 2.97 -12.07 -23.57
CA GLU A 392 2.12 -11.51 -22.53
C GLU A 392 2.91 -11.03 -21.32
N ALA A 393 4.01 -11.71 -20.97
CA ALA A 393 4.93 -11.32 -19.90
C ALA A 393 5.76 -10.08 -20.28
N GLN A 394 6.19 -10.01 -21.54
CA GLN A 394 7.05 -8.93 -22.03
C GLN A 394 6.38 -7.57 -21.89
N GLY A 395 7.03 -6.65 -21.16
CA GLY A 395 6.50 -5.30 -20.96
C GLY A 395 5.62 -5.13 -19.71
N LEU A 396 5.47 -6.18 -18.89
CA LEU A 396 4.85 -6.05 -17.56
C LEU A 396 5.82 -5.45 -16.55
N ASP A 397 5.28 -4.62 -15.66
CA ASP A 397 5.95 -4.08 -14.47
C ASP A 397 5.05 -4.25 -13.25
N LEU A 398 5.14 -5.42 -12.61
CA LEU A 398 4.30 -5.78 -11.48
C LEU A 398 4.94 -5.33 -10.17
N GLN A 399 4.99 -4.03 -9.93
CA GLN A 399 5.52 -3.42 -8.71
C GLN A 399 4.45 -3.18 -7.63
N ARG A 400 4.82 -3.45 -6.37
CA ARG A 400 4.00 -3.15 -5.19
C ARG A 400 4.87 -2.72 -4.02
N ASP A 401 4.32 -1.84 -3.19
CA ASP A 401 4.85 -1.61 -1.84
C ASP A 401 4.88 -2.94 -1.07
N LEU A 402 5.98 -3.19 -0.36
CA LEU A 402 6.27 -4.46 0.31
C LEU A 402 5.19 -4.83 1.31
N ARG A 403 4.57 -3.86 2.01
CA ARG A 403 3.47 -4.13 2.96
C ARG A 403 2.26 -4.73 2.26
N GLN A 404 1.99 -4.33 1.02
CA GLN A 404 0.92 -4.91 0.20
C GLN A 404 1.38 -6.20 -0.49
N ALA A 405 2.62 -6.24 -0.96
CA ALA A 405 3.18 -7.38 -1.69
C ALA A 405 3.22 -8.65 -0.83
N ILE A 406 3.45 -8.55 0.48
CA ILE A 406 3.39 -9.72 1.39
C ILE A 406 2.00 -10.36 1.48
N ALA A 407 0.95 -9.76 0.90
CA ALA A 407 -0.37 -10.38 0.73
C ALA A 407 -0.74 -10.57 -0.76
N GLU A 408 -0.50 -9.57 -1.62
CA GLU A 408 -0.88 -9.63 -3.04
C GLU A 408 0.03 -10.53 -3.87
N TYR A 409 1.33 -10.55 -3.56
CA TYR A 409 2.34 -11.34 -4.27
C TYR A 409 2.82 -12.54 -3.44
N ALA A 410 2.24 -12.74 -2.27
CA ALA A 410 2.49 -13.93 -1.47
C ALA A 410 2.27 -15.21 -2.29
N PRO A 411 2.99 -16.29 -2.00
CA PRO A 411 2.88 -17.56 -2.71
C PRO A 411 1.42 -18.00 -2.92
N GLU A 412 1.12 -18.53 -4.11
CA GLU A 412 -0.20 -18.96 -4.57
C GLU A 412 -1.25 -17.83 -4.73
N SER A 413 -0.90 -16.58 -4.41
CA SER A 413 -1.77 -15.44 -4.72
C SER A 413 -1.73 -15.11 -6.21
N GLU A 414 -2.85 -14.57 -6.71
CA GLU A 414 -3.10 -14.30 -8.11
C GLU A 414 -3.19 -12.80 -8.40
N VAL A 415 -2.53 -12.40 -9.48
CA VAL A 415 -2.52 -11.03 -9.99
C VAL A 415 -3.04 -11.04 -11.42
N VAL A 416 -4.00 -10.18 -11.71
CA VAL A 416 -4.49 -10.00 -13.09
C VAL A 416 -3.71 -8.89 -13.75
N ALA A 417 -3.14 -9.20 -14.92
CA ALA A 417 -2.50 -8.24 -15.82
C ALA A 417 -2.57 -8.78 -17.26
N ARG A 418 -2.81 -7.91 -18.24
CA ARG A 418 -2.93 -8.24 -19.66
C ARG A 418 -3.94 -9.35 -19.97
N LYS A 419 -5.10 -9.32 -19.30
CA LYS A 419 -6.16 -10.35 -19.42
C LYS A 419 -5.69 -11.77 -19.03
N LYS A 420 -4.54 -11.89 -18.36
CA LYS A 420 -3.99 -13.14 -17.83
C LYS A 420 -3.97 -13.11 -16.30
N ILE A 421 -3.95 -14.30 -15.72
CA ILE A 421 -3.77 -14.53 -14.29
C ILE A 421 -2.33 -14.98 -14.07
N TRP A 422 -1.58 -14.18 -13.34
CA TRP A 422 -0.22 -14.46 -12.91
C TRP A 422 -0.26 -14.96 -11.46
N THR A 423 0.07 -16.22 -11.26
CA THR A 423 0.14 -16.82 -9.93
C THR A 423 1.55 -16.65 -9.36
N SER A 424 1.66 -16.24 -8.11
CA SER A 424 2.95 -16.22 -7.41
C SER A 424 3.44 -17.63 -7.14
N TRP A 425 4.65 -17.94 -7.64
CA TRP A 425 5.30 -19.23 -7.47
C TRP A 425 6.14 -19.30 -6.19
N GLY A 426 6.70 -18.17 -5.75
CA GLY A 426 7.55 -18.14 -4.57
C GLY A 426 8.31 -16.84 -4.39
N LEU A 427 9.31 -16.88 -3.52
CA LEU A 427 10.18 -15.74 -3.21
C LEU A 427 11.36 -15.68 -4.18
N LYS A 428 11.78 -14.47 -4.56
CA LYS A 428 12.97 -14.28 -5.39
C LYS A 428 14.23 -14.49 -4.57
N ILE A 429 15.21 -15.22 -5.13
CA ILE A 429 16.55 -15.38 -4.55
C ILE A 429 17.54 -14.57 -5.38
N VAL A 430 18.54 -14.00 -4.70
CA VAL A 430 19.68 -13.33 -5.33
C VAL A 430 20.95 -14.13 -4.99
N PRO A 431 21.80 -14.48 -5.97
CA PRO A 431 23.04 -15.23 -5.69
C PRO A 431 23.92 -14.55 -4.63
N GLY A 432 24.47 -15.35 -3.70
CA GLY A 432 25.32 -14.86 -2.60
C GLY A 432 24.58 -14.06 -1.51
N ARG A 433 23.24 -14.06 -1.54
CA ARG A 433 22.37 -13.30 -0.63
C ARG A 433 21.23 -14.19 -0.13
N GLN A 434 20.82 -13.97 1.11
CA GLN A 434 19.70 -14.67 1.76
C GLN A 434 18.72 -13.66 2.34
N TRP A 435 17.45 -14.04 2.39
CA TRP A 435 16.46 -13.19 3.04
C TRP A 435 16.74 -13.10 4.53
N GLU A 436 16.52 -11.91 5.08
CA GLU A 436 16.51 -11.74 6.53
C GLU A 436 15.38 -12.58 7.15
N ARG A 437 15.75 -13.41 8.13
CA ARG A 437 14.82 -14.24 8.91
C ARG A 437 14.71 -13.68 10.31
N ARG A 438 13.48 -13.54 10.78
CA ARG A 438 13.18 -13.06 12.13
C ARG A 438 12.22 -14.00 12.82
N ALA A 439 12.31 -14.04 14.14
CA ALA A 439 11.26 -14.59 14.97
C ALA A 439 10.40 -13.45 15.49
N PHE A 440 9.13 -13.74 15.71
CA PHE A 440 8.19 -12.78 16.26
C PHE A 440 7.23 -13.46 17.23
N LYS A 441 6.74 -12.68 18.18
CA LYS A 441 5.65 -13.07 19.07
C LYS A 441 4.65 -11.93 19.23
N ILE A 442 3.38 -12.28 19.39
CA ILE A 442 2.27 -11.35 19.57
C ILE A 442 1.57 -11.72 20.86
N CYS A 443 1.68 -10.86 21.87
CA CYS A 443 1.07 -11.09 23.16
C CYS A 443 -0.45 -11.14 23.01
N LYS A 444 -1.08 -12.14 23.62
CA LYS A 444 -2.55 -12.31 23.57
C LYS A 444 -3.28 -11.28 24.44
N ASP A 445 -2.67 -10.88 25.56
CA ASP A 445 -3.29 -9.99 26.54
C ASP A 445 -3.18 -8.51 26.16
N CYS A 446 -2.01 -8.07 25.68
CA CYS A 446 -1.79 -6.66 25.33
C CYS A 446 -1.68 -6.36 23.84
N GLY A 447 -1.61 -7.38 22.97
CA GLY A 447 -1.43 -7.20 21.53
C GLY A 447 -0.04 -6.75 21.12
N ARG A 448 0.92 -6.66 22.06
CA ARG A 448 2.29 -6.23 21.79
C ARG A 448 2.99 -7.17 20.82
N TYR A 449 3.58 -6.57 19.78
CA TYR A 449 4.48 -7.21 18.84
C TYR A 449 5.91 -7.16 19.34
N GLU A 450 6.60 -8.30 19.32
CA GLU A 450 8.03 -8.36 19.57
C GLU A 450 8.68 -9.19 18.47
N SER A 451 9.90 -8.81 18.07
CA SER A 451 10.65 -9.54 17.07
C SER A 451 12.15 -9.46 17.30
N VAL A 452 12.84 -10.53 16.92
CA VAL A 452 14.30 -10.68 17.01
C VAL A 452 14.82 -11.30 15.73
N ARG A 453 16.05 -10.94 15.34
CA ARG A 453 16.74 -11.57 14.22
C ARG A 453 17.15 -13.00 14.60
N ILE A 454 16.95 -13.95 13.69
CA ILE A 454 17.38 -15.34 13.91
C ILE A 454 18.86 -15.44 13.56
N ILE A 455 19.69 -15.48 14.59
CA ILE A 455 21.14 -15.61 14.47
C ILE A 455 21.52 -17.06 14.73
N ASP A 456 21.21 -17.57 15.92
CA ASP A 456 21.32 -18.98 16.30
C ASP A 456 20.02 -19.52 16.94
N ASP A 457 19.85 -20.84 16.94
CA ASP A 457 18.64 -21.49 17.47
C ASP A 457 18.59 -21.49 19.01
N ALA A 458 19.72 -21.39 19.72
CA ALA A 458 19.76 -21.41 21.19
C ALA A 458 19.24 -20.09 21.79
N GLN A 459 19.75 -18.95 21.31
CA GLN A 459 19.26 -17.62 21.65
C GLN A 459 17.80 -17.44 21.26
N LEU A 460 17.43 -17.95 20.07
CA LEU A 460 16.04 -17.94 19.64
C LEU A 460 15.14 -18.71 20.61
N ASN A 461 15.57 -19.91 21.02
CA ASN A 461 14.79 -20.72 21.96
C ASN A 461 14.65 -20.03 23.32
N ALA A 462 15.70 -19.41 23.84
CA ALA A 462 15.60 -18.61 25.07
C ALA A 462 14.59 -17.46 24.92
N TRP A 463 14.71 -16.66 23.87
CA TRP A 463 13.84 -15.50 23.62
C TRP A 463 12.35 -15.87 23.46
N ARG A 464 12.06 -17.03 22.87
CA ARG A 464 10.68 -17.53 22.68
C ARG A 464 9.93 -17.75 23.98
N HIS A 465 10.64 -18.02 25.07
CA HIS A 465 10.07 -18.28 26.40
C HIS A 465 10.11 -17.04 27.31
N GLU A 466 10.75 -15.94 26.89
CA GLU A 466 10.69 -14.68 27.61
C GLU A 466 9.23 -14.19 27.70
N PRO A 467 8.79 -13.72 28.88
CA PRO A 467 7.47 -13.10 29.02
C PRO A 467 7.38 -11.83 28.17
N CYS A 468 6.16 -11.39 27.89
CA CYS A 468 5.91 -10.17 27.13
C CYS A 468 6.52 -8.98 27.88
N ARG A 469 7.35 -8.19 27.19
CA ARG A 469 8.02 -7.01 27.75
C ARG A 469 7.06 -5.88 28.13
N GLY A 470 5.81 -5.93 27.64
CA GLY A 470 4.78 -4.94 27.93
C GLY A 470 3.97 -5.25 29.19
N CYS A 471 3.48 -6.48 29.34
CA CYS A 471 2.54 -6.83 30.40
C CYS A 471 2.99 -8.02 31.28
N GLY A 472 4.14 -8.64 30.99
CA GLY A 472 4.64 -9.81 31.71
C GLY A 472 3.93 -11.13 31.37
N SER A 473 2.93 -11.12 30.49
CA SER A 473 2.20 -12.34 30.10
C SER A 473 3.10 -13.34 29.35
N THR A 474 2.89 -14.62 29.60
CA THR A 474 3.51 -15.73 28.86
C THR A 474 2.58 -16.32 27.79
N ASP A 475 1.35 -15.82 27.67
CA ASP A 475 0.40 -16.26 26.64
C ASP A 475 0.53 -15.43 25.36
N PHE A 476 0.97 -16.09 24.29
CA PHE A 476 1.21 -15.49 22.99
C PHE A 476 0.27 -16.09 21.93
N LYS A 477 -0.49 -15.21 21.27
CA LYS A 477 -1.39 -15.59 20.18
C LYS A 477 -0.63 -16.15 18.97
N LEU A 478 0.55 -15.60 18.69
CA LEU A 478 1.47 -16.08 17.67
C LEU A 478 2.89 -16.05 18.25
N ASN A 479 3.68 -17.07 17.97
CA ASN A 479 5.09 -17.17 18.34
C ASN A 479 5.81 -18.01 17.27
N ASP A 480 6.30 -17.37 16.21
CA ASP A 480 6.78 -18.07 15.02
C ASP A 480 7.92 -17.33 14.30
N LYS A 481 8.35 -17.83 13.15
CA LYS A 481 9.38 -17.23 12.28
C LYS A 481 8.70 -16.53 11.10
N PHE A 482 9.29 -15.45 10.60
CA PHE A 482 8.92 -14.83 9.34
C PHE A 482 10.14 -14.50 8.48
N ILE A 483 9.92 -14.41 7.16
CA ILE A 483 10.89 -13.95 6.18
C ILE A 483 10.51 -12.52 5.76
N PHE A 484 11.52 -11.65 5.63
CA PHE A 484 11.40 -10.35 5.01
C PHE A 484 11.72 -10.47 3.50
N PRO A 485 10.73 -10.45 2.59
CA PRO A 485 10.96 -10.75 1.17
C PRO A 485 11.49 -9.53 0.40
N GLU A 486 12.65 -9.01 0.79
CA GLU A 486 13.24 -7.78 0.21
C GLU A 486 13.63 -7.91 -1.27
N PHE A 487 13.86 -9.13 -1.76
CA PHE A 487 14.16 -9.36 -3.17
C PHE A 487 12.91 -9.44 -4.05
N GLY A 488 11.72 -9.45 -3.45
CA GLY A 488 10.45 -9.64 -4.15
C GLY A 488 10.10 -11.11 -4.40
N PHE A 489 9.26 -11.32 -5.41
CA PHE A 489 8.55 -12.56 -5.68
C PHE A 489 8.77 -13.00 -7.13
N ILE A 490 8.50 -14.27 -7.43
CA ILE A 490 8.60 -14.84 -8.77
C ILE A 490 7.22 -15.34 -9.20
N ALA A 491 6.79 -15.01 -10.42
CA ALA A 491 5.57 -15.56 -11.01
C ALA A 491 5.76 -17.02 -11.47
N ALA A 492 4.68 -17.78 -11.58
CA ALA A 492 4.71 -19.08 -12.25
C ALA A 492 4.97 -18.90 -13.76
N GLN A 493 5.65 -19.87 -14.39
CA GLN A 493 6.01 -19.80 -15.81
C GLN A 493 4.80 -19.63 -16.75
N ASN A 494 3.67 -20.24 -16.38
CA ASN A 494 2.46 -20.26 -17.19
C ASN A 494 1.41 -19.35 -16.58
N ALA A 495 1.00 -18.32 -17.33
CA ALA A 495 -0.11 -17.48 -16.95
C ALA A 495 -1.45 -18.12 -17.34
N GLY A 496 -2.42 -18.13 -16.43
CA GLY A 496 -3.78 -18.58 -16.69
C GLY A 496 -4.57 -17.59 -17.54
N ASN A 497 -5.65 -18.04 -18.18
CA ASN A 497 -6.61 -17.14 -18.82
C ASN A 497 -7.54 -16.55 -17.75
N PHE A 498 -7.82 -15.25 -17.83
CA PHE A 498 -8.76 -14.62 -16.91
C PHE A 498 -10.19 -15.07 -17.21
N THR A 499 -10.85 -15.67 -16.21
CA THR A 499 -12.22 -16.21 -16.32
C THR A 499 -13.30 -15.28 -15.78
N GLY A 500 -12.95 -14.06 -15.37
CA GLY A 500 -13.88 -13.12 -14.72
C GLY A 500 -13.98 -13.28 -13.20
N ARG A 501 -13.38 -14.32 -12.62
CA ARG A 501 -13.35 -14.55 -11.16
C ARG A 501 -12.48 -13.50 -10.47
N ARG A 502 -12.80 -13.21 -9.20
CA ARG A 502 -11.91 -12.40 -8.35
C ARG A 502 -10.61 -13.18 -8.13
N PRO A 503 -9.43 -12.55 -8.27
CA PRO A 503 -8.15 -13.23 -8.02
C PRO A 503 -8.04 -13.68 -6.57
N GLU A 504 -7.47 -14.86 -6.36
CA GLU A 504 -7.19 -15.37 -5.02
C GLU A 504 -6.03 -14.61 -4.39
N ARG A 505 -6.16 -14.24 -3.11
CA ARG A 505 -5.07 -13.61 -2.35
C ARG A 505 -5.07 -14.13 -0.94
N THR A 506 -3.88 -14.19 -0.35
CA THR A 506 -3.75 -14.40 1.09
C THR A 506 -4.02 -13.07 1.82
N TYR A 507 -5.31 -12.75 2.03
CA TYR A 507 -5.79 -11.47 2.61
C TYR A 507 -5.46 -11.26 4.11
N ALA A 508 -4.34 -11.78 4.61
CA ALA A 508 -4.13 -11.98 6.04
C ALA A 508 -3.03 -11.09 6.65
N SER A 509 -2.65 -9.98 6.01
CA SER A 509 -1.70 -9.02 6.61
C SER A 509 -2.37 -8.21 7.72
N GLN A 510 -1.86 -8.31 8.95
CA GLN A 510 -2.27 -7.48 10.09
C GLN A 510 -1.09 -6.66 10.59
N VAL A 511 -1.39 -5.44 11.05
CA VAL A 511 -0.41 -4.54 11.66
C VAL A 511 -0.50 -4.64 13.18
N TYR A 512 0.65 -4.77 13.82
CA TYR A 512 0.77 -4.88 15.27
C TYR A 512 1.79 -3.87 15.79
N PHE A 513 1.46 -3.25 16.92
CA PHE A 513 2.31 -2.26 17.56
C PHE A 513 3.29 -2.88 18.55
N ALA A 514 4.55 -2.45 18.49
CA ALA A 514 5.61 -3.00 19.34
C ALA A 514 5.63 -2.43 20.76
N GLY A 515 4.74 -1.50 21.11
CA GLY A 515 4.71 -0.89 22.44
C GLY A 515 5.93 0.00 22.73
N ASP A 516 6.65 0.43 21.70
CA ASP A 516 7.85 1.27 21.77
C ASP A 516 7.63 2.62 21.06
N GLY A 517 8.68 3.45 21.01
CA GLY A 517 8.65 4.79 20.44
C GLY A 517 9.21 5.82 21.42
N GLN A 518 9.75 6.91 20.89
CA GLN A 518 10.21 8.04 21.68
C GLN A 518 8.98 8.91 22.00
N PRO A 519 8.54 8.96 23.28
CA PRO A 519 7.39 9.76 23.66
C PRO A 519 7.66 11.24 23.36
N LEU A 520 6.64 11.94 22.87
CA LEU A 520 6.74 13.36 22.53
C LEU A 520 5.87 14.20 23.46
N GLN A 521 4.55 14.11 23.30
CA GLN A 521 3.60 14.92 24.04
C GLN A 521 2.39 14.10 24.50
N GLU A 522 1.79 14.54 25.60
CA GLU A 522 0.56 13.98 26.14
C GLU A 522 -0.51 15.04 26.27
N ARG A 523 -1.76 14.66 26.01
CA ARG A 523 -2.92 15.54 26.12
C ARG A 523 -4.12 14.78 26.62
N ASN A 524 -4.85 15.37 27.56
CA ASN A 524 -6.12 14.84 28.04
C ASN A 524 -7.27 15.61 27.41
N PHE A 525 -8.31 14.88 26.98
CA PHE A 525 -9.57 15.47 26.57
C PHE A 525 -10.67 14.92 27.47
N GLN A 526 -11.35 15.81 28.19
CA GLN A 526 -12.38 15.43 29.16
C GLN A 526 -13.72 16.05 28.78
N ARG A 527 -14.76 15.23 28.74
CA ARG A 527 -16.15 15.69 28.57
C ARG A 527 -17.11 14.70 29.22
N ASN A 528 -18.19 15.20 29.81
CA ASN A 528 -19.21 14.37 30.48
C ASN A 528 -18.63 13.34 31.48
N GLY A 529 -17.58 13.72 32.21
CA GLY A 529 -16.91 12.85 33.18
C GLY A 529 -16.02 11.76 32.59
N ILE A 530 -15.84 11.73 31.26
CA ILE A 530 -15.03 10.75 30.54
C ILE A 530 -13.76 11.43 30.04
N THR A 531 -12.61 10.86 30.41
CA THR A 531 -11.30 11.36 30.00
C THR A 531 -10.66 10.41 28.99
N LEU A 532 -10.27 10.95 27.85
CA LEU A 532 -9.43 10.29 26.85
C LEU A 532 -7.99 10.78 27.02
N HIS A 533 -7.05 9.86 27.18
CA HIS A 533 -5.62 10.18 27.26
C HIS A 533 -4.97 9.92 25.90
N PHE A 534 -4.35 10.96 25.35
CA PHE A 534 -3.62 10.92 24.09
C PHE A 534 -2.12 11.01 24.38
N GLN A 535 -1.34 10.12 23.79
CA GLN A 535 0.12 10.16 23.86
C GLN A 535 0.71 9.96 22.48
N SER A 536 1.39 10.98 21.96
CA SER A 536 2.14 10.88 20.72
C SER A 536 3.53 10.29 20.97
N ALA A 537 3.99 9.49 20.02
CA ALA A 537 5.33 8.93 20.03
C ALA A 537 5.89 8.89 18.61
N SER A 538 7.19 9.15 18.50
CA SER A 538 7.92 9.06 17.25
C SER A 538 8.72 7.77 17.15
N ASN A 539 9.05 7.38 15.92
CA ASN A 539 9.92 6.22 15.66
C ASN A 539 9.39 4.92 16.29
N ALA A 540 8.07 4.81 16.43
CA ALA A 540 7.37 3.67 16.98
C ALA A 540 7.35 2.54 15.94
N LYS A 541 7.70 1.33 16.37
CA LYS A 541 7.85 0.16 15.50
C LYS A 541 6.52 -0.54 15.30
N LEU A 542 6.21 -0.83 14.04
CA LEU A 542 5.04 -1.59 13.61
C LEU A 542 5.49 -2.84 12.83
N GLY A 543 4.90 -3.99 13.17
CA GLY A 543 5.08 -5.25 12.45
C GLY A 543 3.87 -5.58 11.60
N VAL A 544 4.07 -5.77 10.29
CA VAL A 544 3.04 -6.25 9.36
C VAL A 544 3.29 -7.72 9.09
N ILE A 545 2.37 -8.59 9.52
CA ILE A 545 2.54 -10.05 9.40
C ILE A 545 1.39 -10.63 8.59
N ASN A 546 1.71 -11.40 7.54
CA ASN A 546 0.73 -12.25 6.87
C ASN A 546 0.47 -13.49 7.75
N ARG A 547 -0.76 -13.68 8.21
CA ARG A 547 -1.12 -14.81 9.09
C ARG A 547 -1.10 -16.17 8.41
N THR A 548 -1.00 -16.22 7.09
CA THR A 548 -0.79 -17.47 6.35
C THR A 548 0.61 -17.99 6.65
N ARG A 549 0.70 -19.27 7.02
CA ARG A 549 1.96 -19.96 7.24
C ARG A 549 2.38 -20.65 5.96
N PHE A 550 3.49 -20.24 5.38
CA PHE A 550 4.04 -20.77 4.14
C PHE A 550 5.13 -21.80 4.44
N ARG A 551 5.33 -22.73 3.50
CA ARG A 551 6.49 -23.61 3.45
C ARG A 551 7.42 -23.10 2.36
N VAL A 552 8.61 -22.62 2.73
CA VAL A 552 9.53 -21.91 1.81
C VAL A 552 10.87 -22.65 1.71
N CYS A 553 11.36 -22.82 0.48
CA CYS A 553 12.69 -23.34 0.17
C CYS A 553 13.73 -22.22 0.18
N ALA A 554 14.72 -22.30 1.07
CA ALA A 554 15.83 -21.34 1.12
C ALA A 554 16.79 -21.43 -0.09
N LEU A 555 16.80 -22.55 -0.81
CA LEU A 555 17.70 -22.78 -1.93
C LEU A 555 17.16 -22.21 -3.25
N CYS A 556 15.85 -22.36 -3.53
CA CYS A 556 15.28 -21.97 -4.82
C CYS A 556 14.12 -20.98 -4.76
N GLY A 557 13.57 -20.68 -3.57
CA GLY A 557 12.46 -19.73 -3.42
C GLY A 557 11.07 -20.33 -3.52
N TYR A 558 10.94 -21.60 -3.93
CA TYR A 558 9.65 -22.28 -4.02
C TYR A 558 8.89 -22.17 -2.71
N SER A 559 7.62 -21.82 -2.81
CA SER A 559 6.78 -21.58 -1.64
C SER A 559 5.37 -22.10 -1.87
N THR A 560 4.77 -22.67 -0.83
CA THR A 560 3.39 -23.20 -0.90
C THR A 560 2.67 -23.03 0.43
N THR A 561 1.33 -22.96 0.40
CA THR A 561 0.48 -23.03 1.59
C THR A 561 0.09 -24.47 1.95
N ALA A 562 0.44 -25.45 1.10
CA ALA A 562 0.05 -26.84 1.28
C ALA A 562 0.55 -27.44 2.60
N ASN A 563 -0.39 -28.02 3.35
CA ASN A 563 -0.10 -28.74 4.58
C ASN A 563 0.51 -30.12 4.26
N GLY A 564 1.61 -30.46 4.93
CA GLY A 564 2.29 -31.74 4.77
C GLY A 564 3.80 -31.65 4.99
N ASN A 565 4.49 -32.78 4.84
CA ASN A 565 5.95 -32.88 4.98
C ASN A 565 6.65 -33.17 3.64
N ASN A 566 5.92 -33.20 2.52
CA ASN A 566 6.52 -33.39 1.20
C ASN A 566 7.45 -32.21 0.87
N ASN A 567 8.72 -32.50 0.65
CA ASN A 567 9.73 -31.51 0.26
C ASN A 567 10.06 -31.55 -1.24
N ALA A 568 9.49 -32.50 -1.99
CA ALA A 568 9.70 -32.57 -3.44
C ALA A 568 9.10 -31.35 -4.13
N HIS A 569 9.93 -30.62 -4.86
CA HIS A 569 9.54 -29.46 -5.64
C HIS A 569 10.55 -29.20 -6.76
N ASN A 570 10.12 -28.41 -7.74
CA ASN A 570 10.99 -27.89 -8.79
C ASN A 570 11.32 -26.43 -8.48
N ASN A 571 12.44 -25.93 -9.01
CA ASN A 571 12.75 -24.51 -9.04
C ASN A 571 11.89 -23.76 -10.08
N HIS A 572 12.02 -22.43 -10.14
CA HIS A 572 11.22 -21.59 -11.05
C HIS A 572 11.46 -21.89 -12.54
N LEU A 573 12.53 -22.61 -12.89
CA LEU A 573 12.84 -23.09 -14.24
C LEU A 573 12.30 -24.50 -14.53
N GLY A 574 11.62 -25.13 -13.56
CA GLY A 574 11.05 -26.48 -13.69
C GLY A 574 12.02 -27.62 -13.42
N ARG A 575 13.24 -27.35 -12.94
CA ARG A 575 14.22 -28.39 -12.57
C ARG A 575 14.02 -28.83 -11.13
N ALA A 576 14.20 -30.13 -10.83
CA ALA A 576 14.11 -30.65 -9.47
C ALA A 576 15.07 -29.93 -8.52
N CYS A 577 14.58 -29.60 -7.32
CA CYS A 577 15.34 -28.93 -6.28
C CYS A 577 15.46 -29.85 -5.05
N ASN A 578 16.68 -29.97 -4.52
CA ASN A 578 16.97 -30.80 -3.35
C ASN A 578 16.88 -30.01 -2.03
N GLY A 579 16.43 -28.75 -2.08
CA GLY A 579 16.29 -27.91 -0.89
C GLY A 579 15.16 -28.39 0.02
N GLN A 580 15.23 -28.03 1.30
CA GLN A 580 14.17 -28.33 2.26
C GLN A 580 13.19 -27.17 2.41
N LEU A 581 11.92 -27.49 2.68
CA LEU A 581 10.90 -26.48 2.95
C LEU A 581 10.78 -26.23 4.45
N SER A 582 10.87 -24.97 4.84
CA SER A 582 10.72 -24.54 6.24
C SER A 582 9.45 -23.71 6.42
N ARG A 583 8.76 -23.91 7.55
CA ARG A 583 7.52 -23.19 7.87
C ARG A 583 7.83 -21.78 8.37
N VAL A 584 7.28 -20.77 7.72
CA VAL A 584 7.50 -19.35 8.01
C VAL A 584 6.28 -18.53 7.63
N HIS A 585 6.12 -17.37 8.26
CA HIS A 585 5.26 -16.29 7.79
C HIS A 585 6.01 -15.38 6.81
N LEU A 586 5.28 -14.52 6.11
CA LEU A 586 5.86 -13.35 5.45
C LEU A 586 5.57 -12.11 6.28
N GLY A 587 6.57 -11.25 6.43
CA GLY A 587 6.43 -10.07 7.26
C GLY A 587 7.28 -8.90 6.80
N HIS A 588 6.92 -7.73 7.29
CA HIS A 588 7.62 -6.48 7.09
C HIS A 588 7.57 -5.66 8.39
N GLU A 589 8.57 -4.84 8.64
CA GLU A 589 8.62 -3.95 9.79
C GLU A 589 8.96 -2.55 9.31
N PHE A 590 8.32 -1.56 9.91
CA PHE A 590 8.62 -0.15 9.67
C PHE A 590 8.43 0.65 10.95
N LYS A 591 9.13 1.79 11.05
CA LYS A 591 8.96 2.74 12.15
C LYS A 591 8.20 3.96 11.64
N THR A 592 7.31 4.52 12.45
CA THR A 592 6.50 5.69 12.08
C THR A 592 6.10 6.49 13.31
N ASP A 593 5.37 7.59 13.12
CA ASP A 593 4.73 8.30 14.21
C ASP A 593 3.41 7.66 14.55
N VAL A 594 3.13 7.58 15.86
CA VAL A 594 1.89 7.02 16.39
C VAL A 594 1.30 7.96 17.43
N VAL A 595 -0.01 7.87 17.60
CA VAL A 595 -0.73 8.40 18.75
C VAL A 595 -1.49 7.26 19.39
N LYS A 596 -1.32 7.12 20.70
CA LYS A 596 -2.05 6.18 21.54
C LYS A 596 -3.21 6.92 22.17
N ILE A 597 -4.42 6.39 22.00
CA ILE A 597 -5.64 6.90 22.62
C ILE A 597 -6.08 5.85 23.64
N THR A 598 -5.80 6.11 24.92
CA THR A 598 -6.17 5.20 26.01
C THR A 598 -7.58 5.50 26.45
N LEU A 599 -8.44 4.49 26.39
CA LEU A 599 -9.85 4.58 26.78
C LEU A 599 -9.98 4.31 28.28
N PRO A 600 -10.89 5.01 28.99
CA PRO A 600 -11.01 4.90 30.43
C PRO A 600 -11.56 3.53 30.86
N PRO A 601 -11.15 3.01 32.02
CA PRO A 601 -11.57 1.69 32.51
C PRO A 601 -13.06 1.61 32.89
N ALA A 602 -13.75 2.75 33.02
CA ALA A 602 -15.19 2.81 33.29
C ALA A 602 -16.05 2.22 32.15
N TYR A 603 -15.47 2.03 30.96
CA TYR A 603 -16.10 1.34 29.86
C TYR A 603 -15.75 -0.14 29.85
N THR A 604 -16.75 -1.00 30.08
CA THR A 604 -16.61 -2.44 29.80
C THR A 604 -16.78 -2.66 28.30
N PHE A 605 -15.69 -2.55 27.55
CA PHE A 605 -15.68 -2.90 26.13
C PHE A 605 -15.78 -4.42 26.01
N ASN A 606 -16.99 -4.92 25.74
CA ASN A 606 -17.27 -6.35 25.81
C ASN A 606 -16.78 -7.12 24.57
N GLN A 607 -16.47 -6.45 23.45
CA GLN A 607 -16.15 -7.09 22.17
C GLN A 607 -15.13 -6.30 21.33
N GLN A 608 -14.23 -7.01 20.64
CA GLN A 608 -13.24 -6.45 19.72
C GLN A 608 -13.88 -5.60 18.60
N ASP A 609 -15.09 -5.97 18.14
CA ASP A 609 -15.91 -5.25 17.17
C ASP A 609 -16.14 -3.77 17.54
N GLU A 610 -16.35 -3.49 18.83
CA GLU A 610 -16.64 -2.15 19.35
C GLU A 610 -15.41 -1.25 19.21
N LEU A 611 -14.26 -1.73 19.70
CA LEU A 611 -12.98 -1.02 19.62
C LEU A 611 -12.55 -0.78 18.16
N LEU A 612 -12.73 -1.76 17.27
CA LEU A 612 -12.45 -1.59 15.84
C LEU A 612 -13.37 -0.55 15.20
N SER A 613 -14.66 -0.56 15.54
CA SER A 613 -15.62 0.41 15.02
C SER A 613 -15.29 1.84 15.47
N ILE A 614 -14.88 2.02 16.73
CA ILE A 614 -14.42 3.31 17.26
C ILE A 614 -13.11 3.74 16.59
N LEU A 615 -12.12 2.85 16.51
CA LEU A 615 -10.82 3.13 15.87
C LEU A 615 -11.02 3.66 14.45
N TYR A 616 -11.76 2.94 13.61
CA TYR A 616 -11.95 3.38 12.23
C TYR A 616 -12.79 4.66 12.13
N ALA A 617 -13.74 4.90 13.04
CA ALA A 617 -14.46 6.18 13.07
C ALA A 617 -13.52 7.36 13.38
N LEU A 618 -12.62 7.20 14.36
CA LEU A 618 -11.64 8.23 14.72
C LEU A 618 -10.65 8.50 13.61
N ILE A 619 -10.18 7.48 12.89
CA ILE A 619 -9.25 7.69 11.77
C ILE A 619 -9.94 8.46 10.63
N GLU A 620 -11.18 8.13 10.29
CA GLU A 620 -11.94 8.90 9.29
C GLU A 620 -12.21 10.34 9.76
N GLY A 621 -12.54 10.52 11.05
CA GLY A 621 -12.70 11.83 11.66
C GLY A 621 -11.42 12.66 11.58
N LEU A 622 -10.27 12.08 11.88
CA LEU A 622 -8.97 12.75 11.84
C LEU A 622 -8.58 13.13 10.41
N SER A 623 -8.80 12.22 9.46
CA SER A 623 -8.58 12.48 8.03
C SER A 623 -9.40 13.68 7.56
N ASN A 624 -10.66 13.77 7.99
CA ASN A 624 -11.56 14.86 7.64
C ASN A 624 -11.20 16.18 8.33
N ALA A 625 -10.85 16.15 9.62
CA ALA A 625 -10.45 17.32 10.40
C ALA A 625 -9.15 17.94 9.85
N LEU A 626 -8.14 17.11 9.58
CA LEU A 626 -6.86 17.58 9.03
C LEU A 626 -6.90 17.82 7.52
N ASN A 627 -7.98 17.41 6.85
CA ASN A 627 -8.15 17.45 5.40
C ASN A 627 -6.98 16.78 4.65
N ILE A 628 -6.58 15.60 5.13
CA ILE A 628 -5.54 14.75 4.54
C ILE A 628 -6.16 13.51 3.90
N ALA A 629 -5.40 12.82 3.04
CA ALA A 629 -5.92 11.62 2.41
C ALA A 629 -6.09 10.51 3.46
N ARG A 630 -7.23 9.81 3.43
CA ARG A 630 -7.48 8.71 4.37
C ARG A 630 -6.39 7.65 4.31
N THR A 631 -5.78 7.41 3.16
CA THR A 631 -4.67 6.46 3.00
C THR A 631 -3.40 6.83 3.75
N ASP A 632 -3.27 8.07 4.23
CA ASP A 632 -2.09 8.55 4.95
C ASP A 632 -2.12 8.18 6.44
N LEU A 633 -3.25 7.62 6.91
CA LEU A 633 -3.42 7.14 8.27
C LEU A 633 -3.81 5.66 8.26
N ASP A 634 -3.54 4.94 9.34
CA ASP A 634 -4.19 3.66 9.64
C ASP A 634 -4.09 3.38 11.15
N GLY A 635 -4.59 2.25 11.61
CA GLY A 635 -4.55 1.95 13.03
C GLY A 635 -4.59 0.47 13.39
N CYS A 636 -4.28 0.19 14.66
CA CYS A 636 -4.38 -1.14 15.25
C CYS A 636 -4.80 -1.03 16.73
N LEU A 637 -5.24 -2.16 17.29
CA LEU A 637 -5.57 -2.27 18.71
C LEU A 637 -4.33 -2.64 19.52
N TYR A 638 -4.23 -2.05 20.70
CA TYR A 638 -3.23 -2.34 21.72
C TYR A 638 -3.89 -2.27 23.10
N PHE A 639 -3.33 -2.91 24.13
CA PHE A 639 -3.82 -2.72 25.50
C PHE A 639 -2.68 -2.35 26.43
N SER A 640 -2.67 -1.08 26.87
CA SER A 640 -1.69 -0.59 27.84
C SER A 640 -2.21 -0.87 29.25
N ASN A 641 -1.46 -1.62 30.07
CA ASN A 641 -1.86 -1.96 31.44
C ASN A 641 -3.28 -2.56 31.53
N ARG A 642 -3.65 -3.43 30.58
CA ARG A 642 -4.98 -4.02 30.41
C ARG A 642 -6.12 -3.04 30.08
N GLN A 643 -5.82 -1.76 29.83
CA GLN A 643 -6.77 -0.79 29.31
C GLN A 643 -6.76 -0.79 27.79
N PRO A 644 -7.93 -0.72 27.12
CA PRO A 644 -7.99 -0.60 25.66
C PRO A 644 -7.30 0.68 25.17
N THR A 645 -6.37 0.52 24.25
CA THR A 645 -5.62 1.61 23.63
C THR A 645 -5.76 1.52 22.12
N LEU A 646 -6.29 2.58 21.50
CA LEU A 646 -6.37 2.71 20.06
C LEU A 646 -5.07 3.34 19.56
N VAL A 647 -4.36 2.66 18.66
CA VAL A 647 -3.12 3.19 18.07
C VAL A 647 -3.44 3.66 16.67
N ILE A 648 -3.36 4.96 16.43
CA ILE A 648 -3.44 5.56 15.09
C ILE A 648 -2.02 5.95 14.69
N TYR A 649 -1.66 5.71 13.43
CA TYR A 649 -0.31 5.95 12.95
C TYR A 649 -0.29 6.55 11.55
N ASP A 650 0.76 7.29 11.26
CA ASP A 650 1.04 7.76 9.90
C ASP A 650 1.39 6.55 9.03
N ASN A 651 0.62 6.36 7.97
CA ASN A 651 0.74 5.22 7.06
C ASN A 651 1.90 5.38 6.06
N VAL A 652 2.94 6.11 6.45
CA VAL A 652 4.16 6.32 5.70
C VAL A 652 5.34 6.05 6.64
N PRO A 653 6.30 5.18 6.26
CA PRO A 653 7.48 4.96 7.08
C PRO A 653 8.29 6.22 7.33
N GLY A 654 8.79 6.33 8.56
CA GLY A 654 9.38 7.55 9.11
C GLY A 654 8.34 8.55 9.64
N GLY A 655 7.04 8.42 9.34
CA GLY A 655 5.99 9.36 9.73
C GLY A 655 6.00 10.67 8.93
N ALA A 656 4.80 11.17 8.63
CA ALA A 656 4.53 12.46 7.99
C ALA A 656 4.28 13.58 9.03
N GLY A 657 4.11 13.21 10.31
CA GLY A 657 3.76 14.09 11.41
C GLY A 657 2.25 14.34 11.56
N HIS A 658 1.37 13.63 10.85
CA HIS A 658 -0.07 13.94 10.90
C HIS A 658 -0.70 13.58 12.24
N VAL A 659 -0.40 12.39 12.77
CA VAL A 659 -0.93 11.94 14.06
C VAL A 659 -0.41 12.75 15.26
N ARG A 660 0.77 13.39 15.13
CA ARG A 660 1.33 14.25 16.19
C ARG A 660 0.51 15.52 16.41
N ARG A 661 -0.08 16.05 15.34
CA ARG A 661 -0.94 17.25 15.39
C ARG A 661 -2.11 17.10 16.36
N ILE A 662 -2.53 15.88 16.69
CA ILE A 662 -3.55 15.63 17.72
C ILE A 662 -3.10 16.13 19.09
N THR A 663 -1.83 15.97 19.44
CA THR A 663 -1.27 16.45 20.72
C THR A 663 -0.75 17.87 20.60
N ASP A 664 -0.19 18.23 19.44
CA ASP A 664 0.58 19.46 19.26
C ASP A 664 -0.29 20.68 18.94
N GLU A 665 -1.44 20.48 18.26
CA GLU A 665 -2.33 21.57 17.84
C GLU A 665 -3.63 21.59 18.65
N ASP A 666 -4.06 22.80 19.04
CA ASP A 666 -5.33 23.02 19.73
C ASP A 666 -6.54 22.77 18.82
N GLY A 667 -7.61 22.21 19.39
CA GLY A 667 -8.88 21.96 18.69
C GLY A 667 -8.93 20.70 17.84
N VAL A 668 -7.78 20.11 17.45
CA VAL A 668 -7.75 18.92 16.57
C VAL A 668 -8.50 17.72 17.16
N ILE A 669 -8.38 17.47 18.47
CA ILE A 669 -9.11 16.38 19.13
C ILE A 669 -10.62 16.58 19.01
N GLU A 670 -11.10 17.80 19.23
CA GLU A 670 -12.53 18.11 19.20
C GLU A 670 -13.08 18.01 17.78
N GLU A 671 -12.37 18.57 16.80
CA GLU A 671 -12.76 18.48 15.39
C GLU A 671 -12.75 17.02 14.89
N MET A 672 -11.75 16.22 15.28
CA MET A 672 -11.69 14.79 14.98
C MET A 672 -12.92 14.05 15.51
N LEU A 673 -13.31 14.28 16.77
CA LEU A 673 -14.48 13.64 17.38
C LEU A 673 -15.79 14.08 16.71
N GLN A 674 -15.91 15.36 16.39
CA GLN A 674 -17.10 15.92 15.73
C GLN A 674 -17.28 15.41 14.30
N GLU A 675 -16.23 15.43 13.48
CA GLU A 675 -16.29 14.92 12.10
C GLU A 675 -16.51 13.39 12.09
N ALA A 676 -15.90 12.65 13.03
CA ALA A 676 -16.19 11.22 13.20
C ALA A 676 -17.67 10.98 13.52
N TYR A 677 -18.25 11.74 14.46
CA TYR A 677 -19.65 11.58 14.86
C TYR A 677 -20.62 11.92 13.71
N LYS A 678 -20.38 13.04 13.04
CA LYS A 678 -21.13 13.48 11.86
C LYS A 678 -21.12 12.42 10.76
N LEU A 679 -19.96 11.82 10.48
CA LEU A 679 -19.80 10.76 9.48
C LEU A 679 -20.68 9.54 9.79
N VAL A 680 -20.58 8.98 10.99
CA VAL A 680 -21.31 7.75 11.35
C VAL A 680 -22.81 7.99 11.54
N LYS A 681 -23.20 9.18 12.04
CA LYS A 681 -24.61 9.57 12.25
C LYS A 681 -25.35 9.79 10.93
N ASN A 682 -24.71 10.46 9.97
CA ASN A 682 -25.32 10.77 8.66
C ASN A 682 -25.31 9.59 7.69
N CYS A 683 -24.62 8.50 8.02
CA CYS A 683 -24.69 7.26 7.27
C CYS A 683 -26.08 6.58 7.46
N THR A 684 -26.45 5.66 6.57
CA THR A 684 -27.72 4.90 6.65
C THR A 684 -27.52 3.38 6.65
N CYS A 685 -26.28 2.90 6.62
CA CYS A 685 -25.99 1.45 6.61
C CYS A 685 -26.46 0.76 7.92
N GLY A 686 -26.94 -0.48 7.82
CA GLY A 686 -27.53 -1.18 8.98
C GLY A 686 -28.86 -0.57 9.45
N GLY A 687 -29.53 0.22 8.59
CA GLY A 687 -30.82 0.84 8.88
C GLY A 687 -30.81 1.71 10.15
N LYS A 688 -31.93 1.71 10.88
CA LYS A 688 -32.06 2.43 12.16
C LYS A 688 -31.21 1.84 13.29
N GLN A 689 -30.89 0.54 13.23
CA GLN A 689 -30.11 -0.15 14.26
C GLN A 689 -28.61 0.16 14.17
N GLY A 690 -28.11 0.47 12.97
CA GLY A 690 -26.69 0.77 12.74
C GLY A 690 -25.77 -0.44 12.95
N ASP A 691 -26.29 -1.64 12.74
CA ASP A 691 -25.61 -2.92 12.95
C ASP A 691 -24.67 -3.35 11.82
N ALA A 692 -24.47 -2.49 10.82
CA ALA A 692 -23.53 -2.69 9.73
C ALA A 692 -22.68 -1.44 9.48
N ALA A 693 -21.59 -1.61 8.73
CA ALA A 693 -20.76 -0.54 8.21
C ALA A 693 -20.75 -0.54 6.67
N CYS A 694 -20.28 0.55 6.09
CA CYS A 694 -20.06 0.66 4.65
C CYS A 694 -18.84 1.53 4.33
N TYR A 695 -18.47 1.57 3.05
CA TYR A 695 -17.37 2.39 2.54
C TYR A 695 -17.56 3.91 2.72
N ALA A 696 -18.77 4.36 3.02
CA ALA A 696 -19.06 5.77 3.31
C ALA A 696 -18.96 6.11 4.80
N CYS A 697 -18.65 5.14 5.68
CA CYS A 697 -18.49 5.41 7.11
C CYS A 697 -17.27 4.75 7.76
N LEU A 698 -17.13 3.41 7.74
CA LEU A 698 -16.05 2.73 8.48
C LEU A 698 -15.26 1.74 7.62
N GLN A 699 -15.83 1.23 6.52
CA GLN A 699 -15.14 0.26 5.66
C GLN A 699 -14.22 0.98 4.69
N ASN A 700 -13.07 0.38 4.41
CA ASN A 700 -12.15 0.79 3.37
C ASN A 700 -11.41 -0.45 2.83
N TYR A 701 -10.52 -0.24 1.85
CA TYR A 701 -9.77 -1.35 1.26
C TYR A 701 -8.76 -1.99 2.22
N ASN A 702 -8.20 -1.23 3.16
CA ASN A 702 -7.16 -1.69 4.07
C ASN A 702 -7.74 -2.54 5.23
N ASN A 703 -8.98 -2.26 5.63
CA ASN A 703 -9.66 -2.97 6.72
C ASN A 703 -10.65 -4.04 6.27
N GLN A 704 -10.55 -4.52 5.02
CA GLN A 704 -11.38 -5.60 4.47
C GLN A 704 -11.53 -6.81 5.40
N PHE A 705 -10.45 -7.16 6.11
CA PHE A 705 -10.44 -8.26 7.07
C PHE A 705 -11.44 -8.07 8.23
N PHE A 706 -11.76 -6.83 8.59
CA PHE A 706 -12.65 -6.50 9.70
C PHE A 706 -14.07 -6.14 9.26
N HIS A 707 -14.39 -6.14 7.95
CA HIS A 707 -15.66 -5.61 7.44
C HIS A 707 -16.91 -6.19 8.11
N ASP A 708 -16.89 -7.47 8.44
CA ASP A 708 -18.00 -8.18 9.11
C ASP A 708 -18.12 -7.84 10.61
N GLN A 709 -17.06 -7.30 11.22
CA GLN A 709 -17.02 -6.87 12.63
C GLN A 709 -17.41 -5.40 12.81
N LEU A 710 -17.31 -4.58 11.75
CA LEU A 710 -17.55 -3.14 11.84
C LEU A 710 -19.05 -2.83 11.90
N LYS A 711 -19.48 -2.20 13.00
CA LYS A 711 -20.87 -1.78 13.21
C LYS A 711 -20.91 -0.32 13.63
N ARG A 712 -21.55 0.54 12.84
CA ARG A 712 -21.54 1.99 13.11
C ARG A 712 -22.20 2.39 14.44
N LYS A 713 -23.13 1.58 14.95
CA LYS A 713 -23.81 1.83 16.23
C LYS A 713 -22.84 2.00 17.40
N TYR A 714 -21.76 1.24 17.41
CA TYR A 714 -20.74 1.29 18.47
C TYR A 714 -20.02 2.64 18.46
N ALA A 715 -19.60 3.09 17.28
CA ALA A 715 -18.99 4.41 17.12
C ALA A 715 -19.96 5.54 17.50
N ILE A 716 -21.24 5.45 17.10
CA ILE A 716 -22.27 6.45 17.47
C ILE A 716 -22.42 6.54 18.99
N GLN A 717 -22.56 5.40 19.67
CA GLN A 717 -22.76 5.34 21.12
C GLN A 717 -21.58 5.96 21.88
N PHE A 718 -20.35 5.66 21.47
CA PHE A 718 -19.15 6.24 22.05
C PHE A 718 -19.03 7.75 21.77
N LEU A 719 -19.11 8.16 20.51
CA LEU A 719 -18.85 9.55 20.10
C LEU A 719 -19.93 10.54 20.58
N LYS A 720 -21.16 10.07 20.77
CA LYS A 720 -22.28 10.85 21.31
C LYS A 720 -21.91 11.52 22.64
N GLN A 721 -21.14 10.84 23.48
CA GLN A 721 -20.72 11.33 24.80
C GLN A 721 -19.79 12.54 24.73
N PHE A 722 -19.16 12.80 23.58
CA PHE A 722 -18.24 13.92 23.40
C PHE A 722 -18.81 15.06 22.54
N CYS A 723 -19.92 14.83 21.83
CA CYS A 723 -20.42 15.77 20.81
C CYS A 723 -21.78 16.42 21.09
N GLU A 724 -22.65 15.83 21.94
CA GLU A 724 -24.07 16.24 22.05
C GLU A 724 -24.38 17.59 22.75
N GLN A 725 -23.41 18.48 22.96
CA GLN A 725 -23.65 19.82 23.51
C GLN A 725 -23.55 20.98 22.50
N TYR A 726 -23.21 20.74 21.23
CA TYR A 726 -23.05 21.81 20.22
C TYR A 726 -24.35 22.27 19.53
N GLN A 727 -25.52 21.82 19.96
CA GLN A 727 -26.81 22.23 19.37
C GLN A 727 -27.48 23.43 20.07
N LEU A 728 -26.84 24.08 21.04
CA LEU A 728 -27.44 25.21 21.78
C LEU A 728 -26.80 26.58 21.52
N THR A 729 -25.84 26.71 20.60
CA THR A 729 -25.13 27.98 20.37
C THR A 729 -25.20 28.53 18.93
N LEU A 730 -26.18 28.08 18.16
CA LEU A 730 -26.56 28.72 16.89
C LEU A 730 -28.10 28.75 16.82
N ILE A 731 -28.71 29.67 17.56
CA ILE A 731 -30.05 30.19 17.29
C ILE A 731 -29.88 31.63 16.84
#